data_AF-A0A4P6G493-F1
#
_entry.id   AF-A0A4P6G493-F1
#
_cell.length_a   1.000
_cell.length_b   1.000
_cell.length_c   1.000
_cell.angle_alpha   90.00
_cell.angle_beta   90.00
_cell.angle_gamma   90.00
#
_symmetry.space_group_name_H-M   'P 1'
#
loop_
_entity.id
_entity.type
_entity.pdbx_description
1 polymer ?
#
loop_
_entity_poly.entity_id
_entity_poly.type
_entity_poly.pdbx_seq_one_letter_code
_entity_poly.pdbx_strand_id
1 'polypeptide(L)'
;MDTSDYSPPAMRKLRVYAFDPQASTQMETVQINHATIELPWEQRWEPDILPGPVNEYLEVIDVDPTSGQFYKPVDLNDPHLLAQDGLAPSEGDPRFHQQMVFAVAMKTIKLFERALGRKVFWSPRAVEDAVTKRVTSHTYVRRLRIYPHALREANAYYSPAKKALLFGYFKASMSDAGVNLPGGWIFTALSHDIVAHETTHAILDGLHRRYIESTNVDSLAFHEAFADIVALLMHFTLPEVVSSQLAARRGILSERSWLSGLARQFGEASGRYAALRDAIDEKGQDGVPDPTRLAQLSEPHERGAVLVAAVFDAFITIYEQRTTDLFRLAGHDKTSTANLSTELIARLTREAVKSADHVLRLCIRALDYLPPVDVHFGEFLRAIVTADNDLVPDDPMHYRLAVIQAFRRRGIFPDKCLSLAPDSLLWESVKGVQSEDLALTANDLLDFHAAAKPKHGWAGGALDLTPQYVREKAFLQAEHNRQVVWNWLMAESAHDAQWEKVLGIYFMAHPGESRKQGALFIGADGVQPAVEVHSVRTCRRAGPDGQDLRQLVVEIAQRRRGYFDVGEQLKEDLKPVRERGHRHYDFTFRGGATLIIDLRDGTLRYVIRKRIDDDERLDAQRRFLQAGSDGLAMTYRGPRPGDNAFAMTHRGV
;
A
#
# COMPACT_ATOMS: atom_id res chain seq x y z
N MET A 1 -19.99 -15.36 27.02
CA MET A 1 -20.42 -16.75 27.32
C MET A 1 -21.13 -17.22 26.09
N ASP A 2 -20.43 -17.98 25.24
CA ASP A 2 -21.03 -18.55 24.03
C ASP A 2 -21.73 -19.86 24.45
N THR A 3 -23.03 -19.76 24.69
CA THR A 3 -23.89 -20.84 25.22
C THR A 3 -24.63 -21.60 24.12
N SER A 4 -24.17 -21.48 22.88
CA SER A 4 -24.76 -22.14 21.72
C SER A 4 -24.12 -23.52 21.50
N ASP A 5 -24.95 -24.57 21.44
CA ASP A 5 -24.53 -25.91 21.01
C ASP A 5 -24.30 -26.00 19.49
N TYR A 6 -24.65 -24.94 18.74
CA TYR A 6 -24.41 -24.84 17.31
C TYR A 6 -23.01 -24.28 17.04
N SER A 7 -22.33 -24.88 16.06
CA SER A 7 -21.04 -24.37 15.60
C SER A 7 -21.21 -22.97 15.00
N PRO A 8 -20.27 -22.03 15.27
CA PRO A 8 -20.31 -20.71 14.66
C PRO A 8 -20.23 -20.82 13.13
N PRO A 9 -20.90 -19.92 12.39
CA PRO A 9 -20.81 -19.92 10.94
C PRO A 9 -19.37 -19.63 10.49
N ALA A 10 -18.99 -20.13 9.30
CA ALA A 10 -17.61 -19.94 8.80
C ALA A 10 -17.34 -18.48 8.38
N MET A 11 -18.36 -17.80 7.86
CA MET A 11 -18.28 -16.45 7.32
C MET A 11 -19.42 -15.59 7.86
N ARG A 12 -19.09 -14.34 8.21
CA ARG A 12 -20.03 -13.26 8.45
C ARG A 12 -20.30 -12.54 7.13
N LYS A 13 -21.57 -12.48 6.73
CA LYS A 13 -22.01 -11.78 5.52
C LYS A 13 -22.54 -10.40 5.90
N LEU A 14 -22.07 -9.37 5.21
CA LEU A 14 -22.46 -7.98 5.43
C LEU A 14 -22.81 -7.33 4.09
N ARG A 15 -24.02 -6.83 3.97
CA ARG A 15 -24.45 -6.03 2.81
C ARG A 15 -23.74 -4.67 2.81
N VAL A 16 -23.33 -4.25 1.63
CA VAL A 16 -22.64 -2.97 1.38
C VAL A 16 -23.19 -2.34 0.11
N TYR A 17 -22.95 -1.03 -0.04
CA TYR A 17 -23.09 -0.39 -1.34
C TYR A 17 -21.94 -0.81 -2.24
N ALA A 18 -22.27 -1.21 -3.47
CA ALA A 18 -21.30 -1.56 -4.48
C ALA A 18 -20.84 -0.31 -5.23
N PHE A 19 -21.78 0.54 -5.66
CA PHE A 19 -21.51 1.88 -6.18
C PHE A 19 -22.02 2.94 -5.20
N ASP A 20 -21.81 4.22 -5.53
CA ASP A 20 -22.41 5.32 -4.77
C ASP A 20 -23.94 5.06 -4.61
N PRO A 21 -24.53 5.31 -3.42
CA PRO A 21 -25.96 5.16 -3.15
C PRO A 21 -26.89 5.71 -4.24
N GLN A 22 -26.47 6.75 -4.96
CA GLN A 22 -27.21 7.34 -6.07
C GLN A 22 -27.53 6.36 -7.19
N ALA A 23 -26.68 5.34 -7.41
CA ALA A 23 -26.96 4.27 -8.36
C ALA A 23 -28.14 3.38 -7.92
N SER A 24 -28.67 3.50 -6.69
CA SER A 24 -29.89 2.82 -6.26
C SER A 24 -31.18 3.52 -6.71
N THR A 25 -31.10 4.66 -7.42
CA THR A 25 -32.30 5.42 -7.83
C THR A 25 -32.78 5.11 -9.24
N GLN A 26 -31.97 4.43 -10.07
CA GLN A 26 -32.35 4.03 -11.43
C GLN A 26 -32.78 2.55 -11.44
N MET A 27 -33.93 2.24 -12.05
CA MET A 27 -34.46 0.86 -12.10
C MET A 27 -33.46 -0.14 -12.70
N GLU A 28 -32.61 0.30 -13.63
CA GLU A 28 -31.58 -0.52 -14.27
C GLU A 28 -30.41 -0.87 -13.34
N THR A 29 -30.18 -0.13 -12.25
CA THR A 29 -29.03 -0.28 -11.34
C THR A 29 -29.41 -0.66 -9.91
N VAL A 30 -30.70 -0.57 -9.52
CA VAL A 30 -31.22 -0.94 -8.19
C VAL A 30 -30.83 -2.37 -7.78
N GLN A 31 -30.89 -3.33 -8.70
CA GLN A 31 -30.53 -4.73 -8.39
C GLN A 31 -29.02 -4.97 -8.25
N ILE A 32 -28.20 -4.00 -8.65
CA ILE A 32 -26.75 -4.15 -8.83
C ILE A 32 -25.97 -3.27 -7.84
N ASN A 33 -26.64 -2.27 -7.23
CA ASN A 33 -25.98 -1.36 -6.31
C ASN A 33 -25.67 -1.95 -4.93
N HIS A 34 -26.11 -3.17 -4.65
CA HIS A 34 -25.85 -3.84 -3.39
C HIS A 34 -24.93 -5.04 -3.63
N ALA A 35 -23.90 -5.16 -2.80
CA ALA A 35 -23.02 -6.33 -2.79
C ALA A 35 -22.97 -6.91 -1.38
N THR A 36 -22.57 -8.18 -1.27
CA THR A 36 -22.34 -8.82 0.02
C THR A 36 -20.85 -9.08 0.21
N ILE A 37 -20.28 -8.51 1.27
CA ILE A 37 -18.92 -8.81 1.71
C ILE A 37 -18.97 -9.99 2.68
N GLU A 38 -18.14 -11.00 2.41
CA GLU A 38 -17.94 -12.14 3.30
C GLU A 38 -16.64 -11.96 4.09
N LEU A 39 -16.75 -11.91 5.42
CA LEU A 39 -15.62 -11.85 6.35
C LEU A 39 -15.50 -13.17 7.11
N PRO A 40 -14.30 -13.73 7.31
CA PRO A 40 -14.14 -14.89 8.18
C PRO A 40 -14.69 -14.60 9.57
N TRP A 41 -15.40 -15.56 10.16
CA TRP A 41 -15.83 -15.45 11.55
C TRP A 41 -14.63 -15.37 12.49
N GLU A 42 -14.82 -14.71 13.63
CA GLU A 42 -13.77 -14.49 14.63
C GLU A 42 -13.17 -15.85 15.06
N GLN A 43 -11.85 -15.96 15.02
CA GLN A 43 -11.16 -17.18 15.43
C GLN A 43 -11.19 -17.34 16.96
N ARG A 44 -10.98 -18.56 17.46
CA ARG A 44 -11.01 -18.86 18.91
C ARG A 44 -10.04 -18.04 19.78
N TRP A 45 -9.01 -17.47 19.18
CA TRP A 45 -8.01 -16.61 19.85
C TRP A 45 -8.21 -15.11 19.56
N GLU A 46 -9.20 -14.77 18.74
CA GLU A 46 -9.61 -13.39 18.46
C GLU A 46 -10.79 -13.02 19.38
N PRO A 47 -10.89 -11.76 19.83
CA PRO A 47 -12.03 -11.32 20.62
C PRO A 47 -13.28 -11.20 19.73
N ASP A 48 -14.45 -11.47 20.32
CA ASP A 48 -15.75 -11.24 19.68
C ASP A 48 -15.90 -9.77 19.24
N ILE A 49 -16.64 -9.55 18.14
CA ILE A 49 -17.00 -8.20 17.70
C ILE A 49 -17.94 -7.56 18.73
N LEU A 50 -17.62 -6.33 19.15
CA LEU A 50 -18.48 -5.52 20.00
C LEU A 50 -19.28 -4.50 19.16
N PRO A 51 -20.41 -3.96 19.66
CA PRO A 51 -21.19 -2.93 18.97
C PRO A 51 -20.37 -1.68 18.62
N GLY A 52 -20.72 -1.02 17.50
CA GLY A 52 -19.92 0.06 16.92
C GLY A 52 -18.67 -0.53 16.28
N PRO A 53 -18.87 -1.44 15.31
CA PRO A 53 -18.18 -2.72 15.22
C PRO A 53 -16.71 -2.62 15.58
N VAL A 54 -16.36 -3.21 16.72
CA VAL A 54 -15.00 -3.18 17.28
C VAL A 54 -14.43 -4.58 17.27
N ASN A 55 -13.26 -4.76 16.65
CA ASN A 55 -12.55 -6.06 16.62
C ASN A 55 -11.06 -5.92 16.95
N GLU A 56 -10.21 -6.86 16.51
CA GLU A 56 -8.76 -6.78 16.71
C GLU A 56 -8.11 -5.57 16.00
N TYR A 57 -8.68 -5.12 14.87
CA TYR A 57 -8.08 -4.13 13.96
C TYR A 57 -8.73 -2.76 14.00
N LEU A 58 -10.06 -2.71 14.11
CA LEU A 58 -10.87 -1.52 13.88
C LEU A 58 -11.75 -1.22 15.09
N GLU A 59 -12.07 0.06 15.24
CA GLU A 59 -13.06 0.60 16.18
C GLU A 59 -13.86 1.68 15.45
N VAL A 60 -15.15 1.44 15.21
CA VAL A 60 -16.02 2.40 14.54
C VAL A 60 -16.71 3.28 15.58
N ILE A 61 -16.42 4.58 15.52
CA ILE A 61 -16.96 5.57 16.46
C ILE A 61 -17.73 6.60 15.66
N ASP A 62 -19.05 6.57 15.78
CA ASP A 62 -19.93 7.40 14.97
C ASP A 62 -20.44 8.62 15.77
N VAL A 63 -19.56 9.61 15.86
CA VAL A 63 -19.87 10.94 16.43
C VAL A 63 -19.87 11.93 15.29
N ASP A 64 -20.93 12.73 15.16
CA ASP A 64 -20.97 13.88 14.27
C ASP A 64 -20.72 15.16 15.07
N PRO A 65 -19.50 15.74 15.01
CA PRO A 65 -19.19 16.96 15.74
C PRO A 65 -20.01 18.16 15.28
N THR A 66 -20.48 18.15 14.03
CA THR A 66 -21.21 19.29 13.45
C THR A 66 -22.63 19.37 13.99
N SER A 67 -23.29 18.22 14.18
CA SER A 67 -24.63 18.16 14.77
C SER A 67 -24.63 17.88 16.28
N GLY A 68 -23.47 17.55 16.86
CA GLY A 68 -23.33 17.19 18.28
C GLY A 68 -23.97 15.85 18.62
N GLN A 69 -24.18 14.98 17.63
CA GLN A 69 -24.87 13.69 17.79
C GLN A 69 -23.88 12.54 17.98
N PHE A 70 -24.26 11.58 18.80
CA PHE A 70 -23.61 10.27 18.91
C PHE A 70 -24.59 9.22 18.41
N TYR A 71 -24.31 8.64 17.25
CA TYR A 71 -25.23 7.69 16.63
C TYR A 71 -25.18 6.34 17.34
N LYS A 72 -26.33 5.64 17.39
CA LYS A 72 -26.43 4.33 18.04
C LYS A 72 -25.43 3.36 17.40
N PRO A 73 -24.56 2.70 18.17
CA PRO A 73 -23.64 1.69 17.63
C PRO A 73 -24.40 0.49 17.05
N VAL A 74 -24.03 0.04 15.85
CA VAL A 74 -24.59 -1.19 15.26
C VAL A 74 -23.98 -2.41 15.94
N ASP A 75 -24.81 -3.39 16.31
CA ASP A 75 -24.38 -4.66 16.87
C ASP A 75 -24.46 -5.75 15.80
N LEU A 76 -23.33 -6.07 15.17
CA LEU A 76 -23.28 -7.08 14.11
C LEU A 76 -23.56 -8.51 14.60
N ASN A 77 -23.61 -8.73 15.91
CA ASN A 77 -23.96 -10.02 16.53
C ASN A 77 -25.44 -10.11 16.93
N ASP A 78 -26.26 -9.08 16.67
CA ASP A 78 -27.70 -9.17 16.88
C ASP A 78 -28.29 -10.31 16.02
N PRO A 79 -29.05 -11.26 16.61
CA PRO A 79 -29.63 -12.38 15.87
C PRO A 79 -30.45 -11.97 14.65
N HIS A 80 -31.13 -10.82 14.68
CA HIS A 80 -31.92 -10.34 13.56
C HIS A 80 -31.05 -9.85 12.40
N LEU A 81 -29.88 -9.28 12.70
CA LEU A 81 -28.92 -8.85 11.67
C LEU A 81 -28.16 -10.04 11.10
N LEU A 82 -27.79 -11.02 11.93
CA LEU A 82 -27.17 -12.26 11.46
C LEU A 82 -28.07 -13.03 10.49
N ALA A 83 -29.38 -13.06 10.73
CA ALA A 83 -30.35 -13.68 9.84
C ALA A 83 -30.57 -12.93 8.50
N GLN A 84 -30.05 -11.71 8.37
CA GLN A 84 -30.29 -10.82 7.23
C GLN A 84 -29.01 -10.41 6.49
N ASP A 85 -27.86 -11.02 6.80
CA ASP A 85 -26.55 -10.60 6.28
C ASP A 85 -26.23 -9.12 6.59
N GLY A 86 -26.60 -8.68 7.80
CA GLY A 86 -26.47 -7.30 8.26
C GLY A 86 -27.66 -6.40 7.91
N LEU A 87 -27.46 -5.09 8.11
CA LEU A 87 -28.44 -4.06 7.72
C LEU A 87 -28.55 -3.96 6.20
N ALA A 88 -29.78 -3.72 5.72
CA ALA A 88 -30.00 -3.33 4.33
C ALA A 88 -29.32 -1.98 4.03
N PRO A 89 -28.77 -1.79 2.82
CA PRO A 89 -28.20 -0.51 2.41
C PRO A 89 -29.17 0.65 2.57
N SER A 90 -28.69 1.71 3.22
CA SER A 90 -29.48 2.88 3.56
C SER A 90 -28.62 4.12 3.69
N GLU A 91 -29.00 5.19 3.00
CA GLU A 91 -28.40 6.52 3.17
C GLU A 91 -28.83 7.17 4.49
N GLY A 92 -30.06 6.90 4.94
CA GLY A 92 -30.67 7.57 6.09
C GLY A 92 -30.44 6.91 7.45
N ASP A 93 -29.89 5.69 7.50
CA ASP A 93 -29.59 4.99 8.75
C ASP A 93 -28.07 5.00 9.05
N PRO A 94 -27.59 5.83 10.00
CA PRO A 94 -26.17 5.90 10.35
C PRO A 94 -25.57 4.56 10.79
N ARG A 95 -26.38 3.62 11.30
CA ARG A 95 -25.91 2.27 11.65
C ARG A 95 -25.43 1.50 10.42
N PHE A 96 -26.05 1.73 9.27
CA PHE A 96 -25.58 1.14 8.02
C PHE A 96 -24.25 1.75 7.57
N HIS A 97 -24.01 3.05 7.79
CA HIS A 97 -22.72 3.68 7.50
C HIS A 97 -21.59 3.03 8.30
N GLN A 98 -21.84 2.72 9.58
CA GLN A 98 -20.91 1.97 10.43
C GLN A 98 -20.62 0.57 9.89
N GLN A 99 -21.65 -0.16 9.44
CA GLN A 99 -21.49 -1.47 8.80
C GLN A 99 -20.68 -1.37 7.50
N MET A 100 -20.99 -0.38 6.67
CA MET A 100 -20.34 -0.13 5.38
C MET A 100 -18.84 0.06 5.55
N VAL A 101 -18.43 1.05 6.37
CA VAL A 101 -17.00 1.35 6.56
C VAL A 101 -16.26 0.17 7.20
N PHE A 102 -16.90 -0.55 8.12
CA PHE A 102 -16.30 -1.72 8.78
C PHE A 102 -16.08 -2.87 7.80
N ALA A 103 -17.11 -3.23 7.03
CA ALA A 103 -17.08 -4.36 6.11
C ALA A 103 -16.01 -4.17 5.03
N VAL A 104 -15.97 -2.98 4.42
CA VAL A 104 -15.02 -2.65 3.36
C VAL A 104 -13.60 -2.59 3.93
N ALA A 105 -13.36 -1.88 5.03
CA ALA A 105 -12.03 -1.79 5.63
C ALA A 105 -11.50 -3.16 6.08
N MET A 106 -12.33 -4.01 6.67
CA MET A 106 -11.94 -5.38 7.03
C MET A 106 -11.62 -6.25 5.80
N LYS A 107 -12.39 -6.11 4.71
CA LYS A 107 -12.08 -6.80 3.44
C LYS A 107 -10.74 -6.35 2.90
N THR A 108 -10.43 -5.05 2.90
CA THR A 108 -9.13 -4.51 2.51
C THR A 108 -8.01 -5.12 3.37
N ILE A 109 -8.15 -5.12 4.69
CA ILE A 109 -7.13 -5.70 5.60
C ILE A 109 -6.88 -7.18 5.28
N LYS A 110 -7.93 -7.99 5.16
CA LYS A 110 -7.81 -9.44 4.91
C LYS A 110 -7.17 -9.74 3.56
N LEU A 111 -7.44 -8.92 2.56
CA LEU A 111 -6.79 -9.00 1.25
C LEU A 111 -5.27 -8.75 1.37
N PHE A 112 -4.85 -7.72 2.10
CA PHE A 112 -3.43 -7.47 2.34
C PHE A 112 -2.75 -8.62 3.09
N GLU A 113 -3.40 -9.14 4.14
CA GLU A 113 -2.85 -10.27 4.91
C GLU A 113 -2.70 -11.53 4.05
N ARG A 114 -3.68 -11.79 3.18
CA ARG A 114 -3.65 -12.90 2.22
C ARG A 114 -2.53 -12.74 1.20
N ALA A 115 -2.31 -11.53 0.69
CA ALA A 115 -1.27 -11.24 -0.30
C ALA A 115 0.14 -11.29 0.32
N LEU A 116 0.34 -10.60 1.45
CA LEU A 116 1.63 -10.50 2.12
C LEU A 116 2.01 -11.78 2.86
N GLY A 117 1.03 -12.60 3.26
CA GLY A 117 1.26 -13.82 4.04
C GLY A 117 1.61 -13.55 5.50
N ARG A 118 1.16 -12.42 6.05
CA ARG A 118 1.38 -12.02 7.45
C ARG A 118 0.33 -11.00 7.91
N LYS A 119 0.15 -10.89 9.23
CA LYS A 119 -0.75 -9.89 9.86
C LYS A 119 -0.27 -8.46 9.57
N VAL A 120 -1.17 -7.54 9.25
CA VAL A 120 -0.83 -6.11 8.99
C VAL A 120 -0.76 -5.33 10.31
N PHE A 121 0.20 -4.41 10.46
CA PHE A 121 0.30 -3.53 11.63
C PHE A 121 -0.08 -2.09 11.28
N TRP A 122 -0.67 -1.38 12.23
CA TRP A 122 -0.82 0.07 12.14
C TRP A 122 0.50 0.70 12.54
N SER A 123 0.79 1.86 11.96
CA SER A 123 1.96 2.65 12.34
C SER A 123 1.93 2.94 13.85
N PRO A 124 3.00 2.60 14.60
CA PRO A 124 3.05 2.83 16.02
C PRO A 124 3.00 4.32 16.35
N ARG A 125 2.49 4.65 17.53
CA ARG A 125 2.45 6.01 18.04
C ARG A 125 3.80 6.37 18.66
N ALA A 126 4.41 7.46 18.20
CA ALA A 126 5.58 8.01 18.84
C ALA A 126 5.20 8.60 20.22
N VAL A 127 5.91 8.19 21.25
CA VAL A 127 5.81 8.77 22.60
C VAL A 127 6.94 9.78 22.71
N GLU A 128 6.58 11.04 22.88
CA GLU A 128 7.54 12.13 23.07
C GLU A 128 7.75 12.41 24.56
N ASP A 129 9.00 12.68 24.92
CA ASP A 129 9.34 13.25 26.21
C ASP A 129 8.70 14.64 26.36
N ALA A 130 8.02 14.87 27.48
CA ALA A 130 7.24 16.08 27.69
C ALA A 130 8.09 17.37 27.67
N VAL A 131 9.37 17.28 28.04
CA VAL A 131 10.29 18.42 28.21
C VAL A 131 11.12 18.63 26.95
N THR A 132 11.77 17.57 26.46
CA THR A 132 12.70 17.63 25.32
C THR A 132 12.03 17.46 23.97
N LYS A 133 10.75 17.05 23.95
CA LYS A 133 9.99 16.69 22.73
C LYS A 133 10.66 15.63 21.87
N ARG A 134 11.62 14.89 22.43
CA ARG A 134 12.30 13.78 21.75
C ARG A 134 11.44 12.54 21.84
N VAL A 135 11.32 11.79 20.74
CA VAL A 135 10.67 10.48 20.75
C VAL A 135 11.47 9.52 21.62
N THR A 136 10.86 9.00 22.69
CA THR A 136 11.47 8.07 23.64
C THR A 136 11.13 6.62 23.33
N SER A 137 9.93 6.36 22.79
CA SER A 137 9.47 5.01 22.45
C SER A 137 8.37 5.04 21.40
N HIS A 138 8.08 3.87 20.83
CA HIS A 138 6.96 3.65 19.92
C HIS A 138 5.98 2.69 20.57
N THR A 139 4.70 3.07 20.64
CA THR A 139 3.66 2.23 21.25
C THR A 139 2.82 1.56 20.16
N TYR A 140 2.53 0.27 20.37
CA TYR A 140 1.63 -0.50 19.53
C TYR A 140 0.26 0.17 19.43
N VAL A 141 -0.23 0.34 18.19
CA VAL A 141 -1.58 0.81 17.93
C VAL A 141 -2.45 -0.41 17.64
N ARG A 142 -3.25 -0.81 18.64
CA ARG A 142 -4.12 -1.98 18.51
C ARG A 142 -5.19 -1.76 17.46
N ARG A 143 -5.91 -0.64 17.49
CA ARG A 143 -7.04 -0.38 16.60
C ARG A 143 -6.88 0.92 15.83
N LEU A 144 -7.26 0.89 14.56
CA LEU A 144 -7.50 2.08 13.74
C LEU A 144 -8.93 2.55 14.01
N ARG A 145 -9.10 3.85 14.28
CA ARG A 145 -10.44 4.41 14.50
C ARG A 145 -11.07 4.81 13.18
N ILE A 146 -12.37 4.59 13.04
CA ILE A 146 -13.12 5.02 11.86
C ILE A 146 -14.28 5.91 12.31
N TYR A 147 -14.39 7.09 11.70
CA TYR A 147 -15.44 8.06 11.97
C TYR A 147 -16.24 8.30 10.69
N PRO A 148 -17.42 7.64 10.53
CA PRO A 148 -18.27 7.80 9.34
C PRO A 148 -18.75 9.24 9.10
N HIS A 149 -18.98 10.00 10.17
CA HIS A 149 -19.47 11.39 10.12
C HIS A 149 -18.49 12.37 10.76
N ALA A 150 -17.21 12.30 10.39
CA ALA A 150 -16.15 13.07 11.04
C ALA A 150 -16.20 14.58 10.78
N LEU A 151 -16.60 15.00 9.58
CA LEU A 151 -16.58 16.40 9.17
C LEU A 151 -17.64 16.71 8.11
N ARG A 152 -18.07 17.97 8.05
CA ARG A 152 -19.00 18.45 7.02
C ARG A 152 -18.24 19.10 5.85
N GLU A 153 -17.51 18.28 5.10
CA GLU A 153 -16.67 18.66 3.96
C GLU A 153 -16.80 17.61 2.86
N ALA A 154 -16.60 18.01 1.59
CA ALA A 154 -16.53 17.10 0.45
C ALA A 154 -15.18 16.39 0.37
N ASN A 155 -14.82 15.69 1.45
CA ASN A 155 -13.50 15.08 1.60
C ASN A 155 -13.54 13.85 2.53
N ALA A 156 -12.60 12.93 2.32
CA ALA A 156 -12.29 11.83 3.21
C ALA A 156 -10.77 11.66 3.25
N TYR A 157 -10.21 11.33 4.41
CA TYR A 157 -8.77 11.17 4.54
C TYR A 157 -8.35 10.28 5.72
N TYR A 158 -7.24 9.59 5.56
CA TYR A 158 -6.47 9.01 6.67
C TYR A 158 -5.71 10.08 7.46
N SER A 159 -5.73 9.99 8.79
CA SER A 159 -4.93 10.83 9.69
C SER A 159 -3.85 10.02 10.42
N PRO A 160 -2.57 10.15 10.04
CA PRO A 160 -1.45 9.52 10.75
C PRO A 160 -1.34 9.97 12.21
N ALA A 161 -1.64 11.23 12.52
CA ALA A 161 -1.57 11.75 13.88
C ALA A 161 -2.62 11.10 14.79
N LYS A 162 -3.87 11.02 14.31
CA LYS A 162 -4.99 10.44 15.07
C LYS A 162 -5.02 8.91 14.99
N LYS A 163 -4.35 8.30 14.01
CA LYS A 163 -4.53 6.90 13.60
C LYS A 163 -6.01 6.60 13.35
N ALA A 164 -6.60 7.40 12.46
CA ALA A 164 -8.03 7.35 12.18
C ALA A 164 -8.36 7.63 10.71
N LEU A 165 -9.43 7.00 10.22
CA LEU A 165 -10.11 7.36 8.97
C LEU A 165 -11.21 8.37 9.29
N LEU A 166 -11.24 9.47 8.55
CA LEU A 166 -12.18 10.55 8.75
C LEU A 166 -12.98 10.75 7.46
N PHE A 167 -14.26 10.42 7.51
CA PHE A 167 -15.17 10.54 6.37
C PHE A 167 -16.02 11.81 6.51
N GLY A 168 -16.06 12.58 5.42
CA GLY A 168 -16.87 13.77 5.32
C GLY A 168 -18.24 13.52 4.71
N TYR A 169 -19.14 14.46 4.93
CA TYR A 169 -20.44 14.52 4.28
C TYR A 169 -20.79 15.96 3.89
N PHE A 170 -21.50 16.14 2.78
CA PHE A 170 -21.76 17.45 2.20
C PHE A 170 -23.06 17.48 1.41
N LYS A 171 -23.52 18.67 1.04
CA LYS A 171 -24.73 18.81 0.22
C LYS A 171 -24.38 18.78 -1.25
N ALA A 172 -25.16 18.03 -2.03
CA ALA A 172 -25.14 18.09 -3.48
C ALA A 172 -25.43 19.53 -3.96
N SER A 173 -24.84 19.90 -5.10
CA SER A 173 -25.06 21.20 -5.71
C SER A 173 -26.55 21.43 -6.01
N MET A 174 -27.00 22.67 -5.84
CA MET A 174 -28.39 23.05 -6.16
C MET A 174 -28.61 23.26 -7.67
N SER A 175 -27.54 23.60 -8.39
CA SER A 175 -27.59 23.95 -9.81
C SER A 175 -27.12 22.82 -10.72
N ASP A 176 -26.25 21.95 -10.21
CA ASP A 176 -25.67 20.82 -10.95
C ASP A 176 -25.56 19.60 -10.03
N ALA A 177 -26.72 19.08 -9.61
CA ALA A 177 -26.80 17.95 -8.71
C ALA A 177 -26.47 16.61 -9.39
N GLY A 178 -26.34 16.59 -10.72
CA GLY A 178 -26.25 15.35 -11.49
C GLY A 178 -27.46 14.44 -11.24
N VAL A 179 -27.20 13.22 -10.78
CA VAL A 179 -28.23 12.25 -10.37
C VAL A 179 -28.67 12.40 -8.90
N ASN A 180 -28.06 13.32 -8.15
CA ASN A 180 -28.44 13.58 -6.74
C ASN A 180 -29.73 14.38 -6.61
N LEU A 181 -30.39 14.22 -5.47
CA LEU A 181 -31.37 15.19 -5.00
C LEU A 181 -30.66 16.55 -4.80
N PRO A 182 -31.06 17.63 -5.50
CA PRO A 182 -30.46 18.95 -5.28
C PRO A 182 -30.53 19.36 -3.80
N GLY A 183 -29.38 19.65 -3.20
CA GLY A 183 -29.26 19.97 -1.77
C GLY A 183 -29.40 18.78 -0.81
N GLY A 184 -29.54 17.56 -1.34
CA GLY A 184 -29.47 16.29 -0.61
C GLY A 184 -28.07 16.05 -0.04
N TRP A 185 -27.96 15.13 0.91
CA TRP A 185 -26.70 14.80 1.57
C TRP A 185 -25.96 13.67 0.86
N ILE A 186 -24.67 13.87 0.64
CA ILE A 186 -23.73 12.88 0.10
C ILE A 186 -22.77 12.51 1.24
N PHE A 187 -22.55 11.20 1.42
CA PHE A 187 -21.70 10.66 2.49
C PHE A 187 -20.55 9.87 1.90
N THR A 188 -19.32 10.33 2.12
CA THR A 188 -18.12 9.63 1.62
C THR A 188 -17.93 8.26 2.28
N ALA A 189 -18.46 8.06 3.49
CA ALA A 189 -18.48 6.79 4.20
C ALA A 189 -19.31 5.68 3.50
N LEU A 190 -20.18 6.05 2.56
CA LEU A 190 -20.99 5.11 1.78
C LEU A 190 -20.33 4.69 0.46
N SER A 191 -19.16 5.24 0.12
CA SER A 191 -18.42 4.84 -1.07
C SER A 191 -17.44 3.72 -0.74
N HIS A 192 -17.66 2.54 -1.35
CA HIS A 192 -16.76 1.39 -1.23
C HIS A 192 -15.31 1.77 -1.54
N ASP A 193 -15.10 2.50 -2.64
CA ASP A 193 -13.77 2.77 -3.16
C ASP A 193 -13.04 3.82 -2.30
N ILE A 194 -13.73 4.85 -1.80
CA ILE A 194 -13.13 5.81 -0.86
C ILE A 194 -12.72 5.08 0.43
N VAL A 195 -13.57 4.21 0.99
CA VAL A 195 -13.20 3.47 2.21
C VAL A 195 -11.97 2.58 1.98
N ALA A 196 -11.90 1.87 0.85
CA ALA A 196 -10.76 1.03 0.48
C ALA A 196 -9.48 1.85 0.26
N HIS A 197 -9.59 3.00 -0.41
CA HIS A 197 -8.48 3.93 -0.66
C HIS A 197 -7.89 4.45 0.66
N GLU A 198 -8.72 5.02 1.54
CA GLU A 198 -8.24 5.58 2.82
C GLU A 198 -7.72 4.50 3.78
N THR A 199 -8.33 3.30 3.76
CA THR A 199 -7.80 2.15 4.50
C THR A 199 -6.43 1.73 3.98
N THR A 200 -6.20 1.82 2.66
CA THR A 200 -4.90 1.51 2.05
C THR A 200 -3.81 2.46 2.53
N HIS A 201 -4.09 3.77 2.63
CA HIS A 201 -3.14 4.71 3.24
C HIS A 201 -2.77 4.34 4.67
N ALA A 202 -3.74 3.94 5.49
CA ALA A 202 -3.47 3.50 6.87
C ALA A 202 -2.59 2.24 6.93
N ILE A 203 -2.75 1.32 5.98
CA ILE A 203 -1.93 0.11 5.85
C ILE A 203 -0.52 0.47 5.37
N LEU A 204 -0.39 1.33 4.36
CA LEU A 204 0.90 1.79 3.85
C LEU A 204 1.70 2.55 4.90
N ASP A 205 1.08 3.42 5.71
CA ASP A 205 1.76 4.09 6.82
C ASP A 205 2.34 3.09 7.85
N GLY A 206 1.67 1.95 8.03
CA GLY A 206 2.11 0.86 8.89
C GLY A 206 3.19 -0.06 8.29
N LEU A 207 3.23 -0.21 6.97
CA LEU A 207 4.21 -1.04 6.25
C LEU A 207 5.46 -0.23 5.86
N HIS A 208 5.26 0.89 5.15
CA HIS A 208 6.27 1.73 4.51
C HIS A 208 6.07 3.21 4.90
N ARG A 209 6.27 3.54 6.18
CA ARG A 209 6.00 4.90 6.71
C ARG A 209 6.69 6.02 5.93
N ARG A 210 7.82 5.74 5.29
CA ARG A 210 8.64 6.73 4.59
C ARG A 210 8.12 7.08 3.19
N TYR A 211 7.15 6.36 2.64
CA TYR A 211 6.63 6.63 1.29
C TYR A 211 5.78 7.89 1.21
N ILE A 212 5.35 8.43 2.36
CA ILE A 212 4.68 9.74 2.43
C ILE A 212 5.66 10.91 2.26
N GLU A 213 6.98 10.67 2.35
CA GLU A 213 7.97 11.72 2.17
C GLU A 213 8.10 12.06 0.67
N SER A 214 7.96 13.35 0.33
CA SER A 214 8.10 13.83 -1.06
C SER A 214 9.59 13.89 -1.45
N THR A 215 10.17 12.74 -1.79
CA THR A 215 11.59 12.61 -2.14
C THR A 215 11.87 12.73 -3.62
N ASN A 216 10.91 12.38 -4.46
CA ASN A 216 10.97 12.48 -5.91
C ASN A 216 9.55 12.68 -6.49
N VAL A 217 9.45 12.82 -7.82
CA VAL A 217 8.18 13.04 -8.53
C VAL A 217 7.21 11.85 -8.48
N ASP A 218 7.72 10.61 -8.39
CA ASP A 218 6.94 9.38 -8.30
C ASP A 218 6.46 9.07 -6.87
N SER A 219 7.11 9.58 -5.82
CA SER A 219 6.91 9.11 -4.44
C SER A 219 5.47 9.30 -3.95
N LEU A 220 4.96 10.53 -4.04
CA LEU A 220 3.57 10.83 -3.69
C LEU A 220 2.59 10.25 -4.71
N ALA A 221 2.94 10.28 -6.00
CA ALA A 221 2.12 9.74 -7.08
C ALA A 221 1.90 8.22 -6.91
N PHE A 222 2.92 7.49 -6.45
CA PHE A 222 2.85 6.06 -6.16
C PHE A 222 1.91 5.79 -4.99
N HIS A 223 1.98 6.62 -3.94
CA HIS A 223 1.16 6.46 -2.75
C HIS A 223 -0.34 6.60 -3.05
N GLU A 224 -0.72 7.60 -3.86
CA GLU A 224 -2.10 7.79 -4.35
C GLU A 224 -2.50 6.68 -5.34
N ALA A 225 -1.67 6.44 -6.37
CA ALA A 225 -1.96 5.43 -7.38
C ALA A 225 -2.15 4.03 -6.79
N PHE A 226 -1.37 3.67 -5.78
CA PHE A 226 -1.49 2.36 -5.14
C PHE A 226 -2.81 2.22 -4.38
N ALA A 227 -3.27 3.28 -3.70
CA ALA A 227 -4.58 3.29 -3.04
C ALA A 227 -5.72 3.17 -4.07
N ASP A 228 -5.61 3.85 -5.21
CA ASP A 228 -6.56 3.73 -6.33
C ASP A 228 -6.56 2.34 -6.98
N ILE A 229 -5.38 1.74 -7.20
CA ILE A 229 -5.26 0.36 -7.70
C ILE A 229 -6.00 -0.60 -6.77
N VAL A 230 -5.81 -0.47 -5.45
CA VAL A 230 -6.51 -1.32 -4.48
C VAL A 230 -8.01 -1.08 -4.53
N ALA A 231 -8.46 0.17 -4.47
CA ALA A 231 -9.89 0.50 -4.46
C ALA A 231 -10.59 -0.03 -5.73
N LEU A 232 -10.04 0.26 -6.91
CA LEU A 232 -10.61 -0.18 -8.18
C LEU A 232 -10.61 -1.69 -8.31
N LEU A 233 -9.48 -2.38 -8.09
CA LEU A 233 -9.45 -3.83 -8.24
C LEU A 233 -10.31 -4.54 -7.20
N MET A 234 -10.43 -4.01 -5.98
CA MET A 234 -11.38 -4.52 -4.98
C MET A 234 -12.82 -4.43 -5.49
N HIS A 235 -13.20 -3.35 -6.19
CA HIS A 235 -14.50 -3.22 -6.81
C HIS A 235 -14.76 -4.34 -7.84
N PHE A 236 -13.76 -4.68 -8.65
CA PHE A 236 -13.83 -5.81 -9.60
C PHE A 236 -13.83 -7.19 -8.91
N THR A 237 -13.70 -7.26 -7.59
CA THR A 237 -13.93 -8.50 -6.83
C THR A 237 -15.38 -8.68 -6.40
N LEU A 238 -16.29 -7.75 -6.72
CA LEU A 238 -17.72 -7.83 -6.41
C LEU A 238 -18.47 -8.52 -7.58
N PRO A 239 -18.90 -9.78 -7.44
CA PRO A 239 -19.50 -10.53 -8.55
C PRO A 239 -20.79 -9.90 -9.07
N GLU A 240 -21.59 -9.27 -8.20
CA GLU A 240 -22.86 -8.64 -8.54
C GLU A 240 -22.65 -7.49 -9.56
N VAL A 241 -21.65 -6.65 -9.29
CA VAL A 241 -21.24 -5.55 -10.17
C VAL A 241 -20.70 -6.08 -11.49
N VAL A 242 -19.74 -6.99 -11.40
CA VAL A 242 -19.03 -7.49 -12.58
C VAL A 242 -19.98 -8.24 -13.51
N SER A 243 -20.89 -9.03 -12.96
CA SER A 243 -21.87 -9.79 -13.76
C SER A 243 -22.80 -8.89 -14.55
N SER A 244 -23.31 -7.83 -13.93
CA SER A 244 -24.19 -6.89 -14.61
C SER A 244 -23.49 -6.16 -15.76
N GLN A 245 -22.29 -5.66 -15.49
CA GLN A 245 -21.52 -4.94 -16.48
C GLN A 245 -21.08 -5.86 -17.64
N LEU A 246 -20.69 -7.11 -17.36
CA LEU A 246 -20.42 -8.09 -18.41
C LEU A 246 -21.67 -8.41 -19.23
N ALA A 247 -22.85 -8.52 -18.61
CA ALA A 247 -24.11 -8.73 -19.32
C ALA A 247 -24.42 -7.55 -20.26
N ALA A 248 -24.33 -6.32 -19.76
CA ALA A 248 -24.58 -5.09 -20.52
C ALA A 248 -23.58 -4.90 -21.68
N ARG A 249 -22.35 -5.42 -21.54
CA ARG A 249 -21.25 -5.27 -22.51
C ARG A 249 -20.91 -6.54 -23.28
N ARG A 250 -21.79 -7.54 -23.25
CA ARG A 250 -21.62 -8.82 -23.97
C ARG A 250 -20.26 -9.47 -23.71
N GLY A 251 -19.83 -9.43 -22.45
CA GLY A 251 -18.58 -10.06 -22.00
C GLY A 251 -17.31 -9.28 -22.31
N ILE A 252 -17.39 -8.11 -22.93
CA ILE A 252 -16.19 -7.32 -23.30
C ILE A 252 -15.88 -6.33 -22.17
N LEU A 253 -14.72 -6.52 -21.53
CA LEU A 253 -14.11 -5.52 -20.66
C LEU A 253 -13.27 -4.58 -21.55
N SER A 254 -13.64 -3.31 -21.70
CA SER A 254 -12.76 -2.31 -22.31
C SER A 254 -12.42 -1.23 -21.29
N GLU A 255 -11.17 -0.75 -21.33
CA GLU A 255 -10.67 0.30 -20.43
C GLU A 255 -11.61 1.52 -20.40
N ARG A 256 -12.02 2.00 -21.59
CA ARG A 256 -12.88 3.18 -21.75
C ARG A 256 -14.27 2.98 -21.18
N SER A 257 -14.95 1.88 -21.55
CA SER A 257 -16.38 1.73 -21.27
C SER A 257 -16.69 1.54 -19.80
N TRP A 258 -15.78 0.91 -19.05
CA TRP A 258 -16.04 0.53 -17.67
C TRP A 258 -15.59 1.63 -16.69
N LEU A 259 -14.40 2.20 -16.93
CA LEU A 259 -13.90 3.31 -16.12
C LEU A 259 -14.61 4.62 -16.43
N SER A 260 -15.14 4.83 -17.64
CA SER A 260 -16.08 5.93 -17.91
C SER A 260 -17.40 5.77 -17.11
N GLY A 261 -17.89 4.54 -16.95
CA GLY A 261 -19.05 4.22 -16.12
C GLY A 261 -18.81 4.50 -14.63
N LEU A 262 -17.67 4.04 -14.11
CA LEU A 262 -17.21 4.27 -12.74
C LEU A 262 -16.92 5.78 -12.51
N ALA A 263 -16.06 6.40 -13.32
CA ALA A 263 -15.66 7.80 -13.18
C ALA A 263 -16.81 8.79 -13.32
N ARG A 264 -17.89 8.48 -14.05
CA ARG A 264 -19.10 9.29 -14.07
C ARG A 264 -19.90 9.19 -12.76
N GLN A 265 -19.95 8.00 -12.15
CA GLN A 265 -20.64 7.76 -10.88
C GLN A 265 -19.85 8.26 -9.66
N PHE A 266 -18.53 8.46 -9.79
CA PHE A 266 -17.66 9.00 -8.73
C PHE A 266 -17.26 10.48 -8.94
N GLY A 267 -17.27 10.96 -10.19
CA GLY A 267 -16.60 12.20 -10.60
C GLY A 267 -17.38 13.49 -10.36
N GLU A 268 -18.69 13.42 -10.11
CA GLU A 268 -19.51 14.63 -9.88
C GLU A 268 -19.35 15.20 -8.45
N ALA A 269 -18.68 14.47 -7.55
CA ALA A 269 -18.59 14.83 -6.12
C ALA A 269 -17.15 15.03 -5.58
N SER A 270 -16.09 14.52 -6.25
CA SER A 270 -14.73 14.53 -5.68
C SER A 270 -13.55 14.76 -6.64
N GLY A 271 -13.76 14.89 -7.96
CA GLY A 271 -12.71 15.25 -8.94
C GLY A 271 -11.58 14.22 -9.19
N ARG A 272 -11.29 13.30 -8.25
CA ARG A 272 -10.15 12.34 -8.28
C ARG A 272 -10.06 11.48 -9.56
N TYR A 273 -11.19 11.07 -10.12
CA TYR A 273 -11.23 10.18 -11.30
C TYR A 273 -11.26 10.91 -12.65
N ALA A 274 -11.21 12.25 -12.68
CA ALA A 274 -11.04 13.00 -13.92
C ALA A 274 -9.65 12.72 -14.51
N ALA A 275 -8.60 12.83 -13.71
CA ALA A 275 -7.23 12.52 -14.10
C ALA A 275 -7.05 11.07 -14.58
N LEU A 276 -7.70 10.11 -13.93
CA LEU A 276 -7.69 8.70 -14.37
C LEU A 276 -8.35 8.52 -15.73
N ARG A 277 -9.47 9.20 -15.97
CA ARG A 277 -10.17 9.16 -17.26
C ARG A 277 -9.27 9.71 -18.36
N ASP A 278 -8.65 10.86 -18.14
CA ASP A 278 -7.76 11.48 -19.12
C ASP A 278 -6.54 10.58 -19.42
N ALA A 279 -5.96 9.92 -18.40
CA ALA A 279 -4.84 8.98 -18.57
C ALA A 279 -5.18 7.73 -19.39
N ILE A 280 -6.47 7.41 -19.54
CA ILE A 280 -6.97 6.23 -20.25
C ILE A 280 -7.57 6.59 -21.61
N ASP A 281 -8.22 7.76 -21.70
CA ASP A 281 -8.94 8.21 -22.89
C ASP A 281 -8.02 8.85 -23.92
N GLU A 282 -6.92 9.49 -23.52
CA GLU A 282 -5.88 10.01 -24.42
C GLU A 282 -5.10 8.87 -25.09
N LYS A 283 -5.67 8.34 -26.15
CA LYS A 283 -5.00 7.45 -27.10
C LYS A 283 -4.69 8.25 -28.36
N GLY A 284 -3.51 8.06 -28.92
CA GLY A 284 -3.17 8.61 -30.23
C GLY A 284 -4.08 8.08 -31.33
N GLN A 285 -3.87 8.53 -32.58
CA GLN A 285 -4.66 8.09 -33.75
C GLN A 285 -4.66 6.55 -33.92
N ASP A 286 -3.62 5.88 -33.43
CA ASP A 286 -3.44 4.42 -33.51
C ASP A 286 -4.07 3.64 -32.34
N GLY A 287 -4.75 4.31 -31.40
CA GLY A 287 -5.39 3.65 -30.25
C GLY A 287 -4.42 3.19 -29.14
N VAL A 288 -3.17 3.67 -29.16
CA VAL A 288 -2.13 3.38 -28.15
C VAL A 288 -1.94 4.62 -27.25
N PRO A 289 -1.70 4.45 -25.92
CA PRO A 289 -1.34 5.57 -25.04
C PRO A 289 -0.05 6.26 -25.47
N ASP A 290 0.11 7.55 -25.15
CA ASP A 290 1.36 8.28 -25.37
C ASP A 290 2.42 7.90 -24.31
N PRO A 291 3.54 7.24 -24.69
CA PRO A 291 4.58 6.85 -23.75
C PRO A 291 5.41 8.04 -23.21
N THR A 292 5.28 9.23 -23.78
CA THR A 292 6.01 10.43 -23.34
C THR A 292 5.27 11.25 -22.29
N ARG A 293 3.96 11.02 -22.14
CA ARG A 293 3.09 11.78 -21.22
C ARG A 293 3.58 11.73 -19.78
N LEU A 294 4.02 10.57 -19.30
CA LEU A 294 4.52 10.42 -17.93
C LEU A 294 5.65 11.42 -17.64
N ALA A 295 6.56 11.70 -18.58
CA ALA A 295 7.67 12.62 -18.36
C ALA A 295 7.23 14.09 -18.21
N GLN A 296 6.00 14.43 -18.61
CA GLN A 296 5.47 15.80 -18.60
C GLN A 296 4.63 16.09 -17.35
N LEU A 297 4.23 15.07 -16.59
CA LEU A 297 3.35 15.20 -15.43
C LEU A 297 4.15 15.30 -14.13
N SER A 298 3.91 16.36 -13.36
CA SER A 298 4.48 16.57 -12.03
C SER A 298 3.47 16.47 -10.90
N GLU A 299 2.17 16.61 -11.19
CA GLU A 299 1.11 16.53 -10.19
C GLU A 299 0.89 15.06 -9.77
N PRO A 300 0.86 14.75 -8.45
CA PRO A 300 0.79 13.37 -7.97
C PRO A 300 -0.41 12.55 -8.47
N HIS A 301 -1.61 13.11 -8.54
CA HIS A 301 -2.80 12.37 -8.98
C HIS A 301 -2.78 12.09 -10.49
N GLU A 302 -2.47 13.08 -11.32
CA GLU A 302 -2.34 12.93 -12.77
C GLU A 302 -1.23 11.94 -13.14
N ARG A 303 -0.09 12.05 -12.47
CA ARG A 303 1.02 11.12 -12.66
C ARG A 303 0.65 9.71 -12.17
N GLY A 304 0.00 9.62 -11.02
CA GLY A 304 -0.46 8.36 -10.43
C GLY A 304 -1.48 7.64 -11.32
N ALA A 305 -2.37 8.39 -11.97
CA ALA A 305 -3.34 7.86 -12.93
C ALA A 305 -2.70 7.07 -14.08
N VAL A 306 -1.50 7.44 -14.53
CA VAL A 306 -0.76 6.69 -15.55
C VAL A 306 -0.38 5.29 -15.05
N LEU A 307 0.03 5.17 -13.77
CA LEU A 307 0.35 3.88 -13.16
C LEU A 307 -0.92 3.03 -12.97
N VAL A 308 -2.01 3.62 -12.48
CA VAL A 308 -3.31 2.94 -12.34
C VAL A 308 -3.77 2.39 -13.69
N ALA A 309 -3.68 3.22 -14.74
CA ALA A 309 -4.04 2.82 -16.11
C ALA A 309 -3.18 1.65 -16.61
N ALA A 310 -1.87 1.62 -16.30
CA ALA A 310 -1.00 0.51 -16.67
C ALA A 310 -1.41 -0.80 -15.97
N VAL A 311 -1.71 -0.77 -14.67
CA VAL A 311 -2.16 -1.96 -13.94
C VAL A 311 -3.51 -2.44 -14.46
N PHE A 312 -4.41 -1.50 -14.81
CA PHE A 312 -5.71 -1.85 -15.35
C PHE A 312 -5.63 -2.48 -16.74
N ASP A 313 -4.80 -1.97 -17.65
CA ASP A 313 -4.53 -2.58 -18.96
C ASP A 313 -4.02 -4.02 -18.82
N ALA A 314 -3.12 -4.26 -17.86
CA ALA A 314 -2.62 -5.60 -17.55
C ALA A 314 -3.76 -6.52 -17.07
N PHE A 315 -4.64 -6.04 -16.19
CA PHE A 315 -5.82 -6.78 -15.75
C PHE A 315 -6.75 -7.15 -16.92
N ILE A 316 -7.06 -6.20 -17.80
CA ILE A 316 -7.92 -6.45 -18.97
C ILE A 316 -7.27 -7.47 -19.91
N THR A 317 -5.97 -7.31 -20.20
CA THR A 317 -5.20 -8.26 -21.02
C THR A 317 -5.25 -9.69 -20.44
N ILE A 318 -5.06 -9.81 -19.12
CA ILE A 318 -5.15 -11.10 -18.41
C ILE A 318 -6.56 -11.70 -18.51
N TYR A 319 -7.59 -10.88 -18.30
CA TYR A 319 -8.97 -11.32 -18.42
C TYR A 319 -9.29 -11.85 -19.82
N GLU A 320 -8.90 -11.11 -20.87
CA GLU A 320 -9.14 -11.53 -22.25
C GLU A 320 -8.47 -12.87 -22.56
N GLN A 321 -7.23 -13.05 -22.11
CA GLN A 321 -6.51 -14.31 -22.29
C GLN A 321 -7.23 -15.48 -21.59
N ARG A 322 -7.73 -15.28 -20.35
CA ARG A 322 -8.43 -16.30 -19.57
C ARG A 322 -9.83 -16.65 -20.08
N THR A 323 -10.44 -15.79 -20.89
CA THR A 323 -11.82 -15.98 -21.37
C THR A 323 -11.90 -16.36 -22.84
N THR A 324 -10.75 -16.37 -23.55
CA THR A 324 -10.67 -16.71 -24.98
C THR A 324 -11.23 -18.11 -25.29
N ASP A 325 -11.01 -19.09 -24.41
CA ASP A 325 -11.58 -20.42 -24.55
C ASP A 325 -13.11 -20.44 -24.30
N LEU A 326 -13.60 -19.69 -23.32
CA LEU A 326 -15.03 -19.58 -23.02
C LEU A 326 -15.83 -19.00 -24.19
N PHE A 327 -15.31 -17.95 -24.84
CA PHE A 327 -15.92 -17.40 -26.06
C PHE A 327 -15.95 -18.42 -27.19
N ARG A 328 -14.84 -19.15 -27.42
CA ARG A 328 -14.78 -20.22 -28.43
C ARG A 328 -15.77 -21.36 -28.15
N LEU A 329 -15.87 -21.81 -26.90
CA LEU A 329 -16.80 -22.86 -26.49
C LEU A 329 -18.26 -22.46 -26.67
N ALA A 330 -18.56 -21.17 -26.47
CA ALA A 330 -19.90 -20.65 -26.66
C ALA A 330 -20.25 -20.35 -28.13
N GLY A 331 -19.30 -20.53 -29.06
CA GLY A 331 -19.50 -20.15 -30.47
C GLY A 331 -19.69 -18.65 -30.67
N HIS A 332 -19.25 -17.82 -29.71
CA HIS A 332 -19.31 -16.37 -29.79
C HIS A 332 -17.95 -15.82 -30.23
N ASP A 333 -17.91 -15.19 -31.39
CA ASP A 333 -16.79 -14.33 -31.78
C ASP A 333 -16.93 -12.94 -31.14
N LYS A 334 -15.82 -12.22 -30.93
CA LYS A 334 -15.78 -10.86 -30.37
C LYS A 334 -16.59 -9.85 -31.21
N THR A 335 -16.91 -10.18 -32.46
CA THR A 335 -17.72 -9.39 -33.39
C THR A 335 -19.23 -9.65 -33.27
N SER A 336 -19.64 -10.68 -32.53
CA SER A 336 -21.03 -11.07 -32.39
C SER A 336 -21.84 -10.03 -31.60
N THR A 337 -22.99 -9.64 -32.14
CA THR A 337 -23.93 -8.75 -31.44
C THR A 337 -24.99 -9.50 -30.65
N ALA A 338 -24.93 -10.84 -30.62
CA ALA A 338 -25.87 -11.65 -29.87
C ALA A 338 -25.65 -11.49 -28.36
N ASN A 339 -26.74 -11.52 -27.59
CA ASN A 339 -26.66 -11.53 -26.13
C ASN A 339 -26.03 -12.85 -25.65
N LEU A 340 -25.22 -12.77 -24.60
CA LEU A 340 -24.60 -13.94 -23.99
C LEU A 340 -25.61 -14.68 -23.10
N SER A 341 -25.48 -16.00 -22.98
CA SER A 341 -26.28 -16.77 -22.03
C SER A 341 -25.92 -16.40 -20.58
N THR A 342 -26.85 -16.62 -19.66
CA THR A 342 -26.67 -16.41 -18.22
C THR A 342 -25.50 -17.20 -17.66
N GLU A 343 -25.29 -18.42 -18.14
CA GLU A 343 -24.21 -19.32 -17.71
C GLU A 343 -22.85 -18.82 -18.20
N LEU A 344 -22.79 -18.31 -19.44
CA LEU A 344 -21.57 -17.73 -19.98
C LEU A 344 -21.21 -16.45 -19.22
N ILE A 345 -22.17 -15.56 -18.95
CA ILE A 345 -21.94 -14.36 -18.12
C ILE A 345 -21.41 -14.79 -16.75
N ALA A 346 -22.04 -15.75 -16.08
CA ALA A 346 -21.59 -16.22 -14.77
C ALA A 346 -20.16 -16.80 -14.80
N ARG A 347 -19.78 -17.50 -15.87
CA ARG A 347 -18.41 -18.01 -16.09
C ARG A 347 -17.41 -16.86 -16.30
N LEU A 348 -17.74 -15.90 -17.16
CA LEU A 348 -16.92 -14.72 -17.42
C LEU A 348 -16.75 -13.87 -16.15
N THR A 349 -17.79 -13.72 -15.34
CA THR A 349 -17.73 -13.03 -14.03
C THR A 349 -16.73 -13.68 -13.10
N ARG A 350 -16.72 -15.02 -13.01
CA ARG A 350 -15.74 -15.75 -12.18
C ARG A 350 -14.31 -15.50 -12.67
N GLU A 351 -14.08 -15.50 -13.97
CA GLU A 351 -12.75 -15.22 -14.52
C GLU A 351 -12.31 -13.77 -14.33
N ALA A 352 -13.22 -12.80 -14.46
CA ALA A 352 -12.95 -11.39 -14.18
C ALA A 352 -12.60 -11.16 -12.69
N VAL A 353 -13.43 -11.65 -11.77
CA VAL A 353 -13.21 -11.55 -10.32
C VAL A 353 -11.87 -12.20 -9.94
N LYS A 354 -11.59 -13.39 -10.49
CA LYS A 354 -10.32 -14.08 -10.24
C LYS A 354 -9.11 -13.33 -10.80
N SER A 355 -9.24 -12.73 -11.98
CA SER A 355 -8.18 -11.92 -12.60
C SER A 355 -7.88 -10.68 -11.76
N ALA A 356 -8.92 -9.95 -11.34
CA ALA A 356 -8.77 -8.77 -10.49
C ALA A 356 -8.12 -9.13 -9.15
N ASP A 357 -8.59 -10.18 -8.47
CA ASP A 357 -7.99 -10.67 -7.21
C ASP A 357 -6.53 -11.12 -7.40
N HIS A 358 -6.16 -11.70 -8.55
CA HIS A 358 -4.77 -12.06 -8.82
C HIS A 358 -3.87 -10.84 -9.05
N VAL A 359 -4.29 -9.89 -9.90
CA VAL A 359 -3.52 -8.67 -10.19
C VAL A 359 -3.37 -7.81 -8.93
N LEU A 360 -4.40 -7.74 -8.11
CA LEU A 360 -4.37 -7.05 -6.84
C LEU A 360 -3.36 -7.68 -5.86
N ARG A 361 -3.36 -9.01 -5.74
CA ARG A 361 -2.38 -9.74 -4.92
C ARG A 361 -0.96 -9.64 -5.47
N LEU A 362 -0.77 -9.50 -6.79
CA LEU A 362 0.53 -9.20 -7.40
C LEU A 362 1.05 -7.83 -6.93
N CYS A 363 0.22 -6.80 -7.06
CA CYS A 363 0.56 -5.43 -6.66
C CYS A 363 0.89 -5.35 -5.16
N ILE A 364 0.09 -5.98 -4.30
CA ILE A 364 0.33 -5.96 -2.84
C ILE A 364 1.61 -6.72 -2.47
N ARG A 365 1.86 -7.90 -3.06
CA ARG A 365 3.10 -8.67 -2.79
C ARG A 365 4.36 -7.89 -3.16
N ALA A 366 4.29 -7.10 -4.23
CA ALA A 366 5.41 -6.29 -4.70
C ALA A 366 5.90 -5.28 -3.65
N LEU A 367 5.07 -4.86 -2.69
CA LEU A 367 5.50 -3.95 -1.62
C LEU A 367 6.69 -4.49 -0.82
N ASP A 368 6.81 -5.80 -0.63
CA ASP A 368 7.96 -6.42 0.06
C ASP A 368 9.23 -6.47 -0.80
N TYR A 369 9.11 -6.21 -2.09
CA TYR A 369 10.18 -6.24 -3.10
C TYR A 369 10.50 -4.83 -3.61
N LEU A 370 10.14 -3.79 -2.84
CA LEU A 370 10.51 -2.41 -3.10
C LEU A 370 11.68 -1.97 -2.20
N PRO A 371 12.45 -0.96 -2.62
CA PRO A 371 13.40 -0.30 -1.73
C PRO A 371 12.67 0.37 -0.55
N PRO A 372 13.32 0.53 0.61
CA PRO A 372 12.66 1.06 1.81
C PRO A 372 12.35 2.58 1.73
N VAL A 373 12.87 3.25 0.71
CA VAL A 373 12.73 4.70 0.48
C VAL A 373 12.77 5.01 -1.02
N ASP A 374 12.31 6.20 -1.42
CA ASP A 374 12.57 6.79 -2.75
C ASP A 374 12.09 5.90 -3.92
N VAL A 375 10.85 5.40 -3.81
CA VAL A 375 10.22 4.51 -4.79
C VAL A 375 10.00 5.21 -6.13
N HIS A 376 10.24 4.49 -7.22
CA HIS A 376 9.91 4.87 -8.60
C HIS A 376 8.99 3.84 -9.26
N PHE A 377 8.19 4.25 -10.24
CA PHE A 377 7.23 3.36 -10.91
C PHE A 377 7.90 2.16 -11.61
N GLY A 378 9.08 2.36 -12.18
CA GLY A 378 9.87 1.28 -12.79
C GLY A 378 10.35 0.24 -11.76
N GLU A 379 10.62 0.64 -10.52
CA GLU A 379 11.00 -0.27 -9.44
C GLU A 379 9.81 -1.10 -8.98
N PHE A 380 8.60 -0.52 -9.01
CA PHE A 380 7.38 -1.26 -8.76
C PHE A 380 7.11 -2.34 -9.82
N LEU A 381 7.39 -2.07 -11.11
CA LEU A 381 7.36 -3.10 -12.15
C LEU A 381 8.30 -4.27 -11.81
N ARG A 382 9.56 -3.95 -11.49
CA ARG A 382 10.56 -4.98 -11.10
C ARG A 382 10.11 -5.77 -9.88
N ALA A 383 9.53 -5.08 -8.89
CA ALA A 383 9.01 -5.70 -7.69
C ALA A 383 7.85 -6.67 -7.98
N ILE A 384 6.92 -6.31 -8.86
CA ILE A 384 5.82 -7.20 -9.29
C ILE A 384 6.39 -8.45 -9.97
N VAL A 385 7.27 -8.26 -10.96
CA VAL A 385 7.86 -9.37 -11.74
C VAL A 385 8.67 -10.30 -10.84
N THR A 386 9.47 -9.74 -9.93
CA THR A 386 10.30 -10.52 -8.99
C THR A 386 9.45 -11.27 -7.97
N ALA A 387 8.48 -10.60 -7.32
CA ALA A 387 7.62 -11.21 -6.31
C ALA A 387 6.75 -12.34 -6.88
N ASP A 388 6.35 -12.21 -8.14
CA ASP A 388 5.62 -13.26 -8.83
C ASP A 388 6.51 -14.44 -9.21
N ASN A 389 7.68 -14.17 -9.79
CA ASN A 389 8.66 -15.21 -10.14
C ASN A 389 9.05 -16.09 -8.94
N ASP A 390 9.18 -15.49 -7.76
CA ASP A 390 9.49 -16.21 -6.53
C ASP A 390 8.37 -17.16 -6.06
N LEU A 391 7.10 -16.86 -6.35
CA LEU A 391 5.96 -17.67 -5.93
C LEU A 391 5.46 -18.63 -7.02
N VAL A 392 5.45 -18.19 -8.28
CA VAL A 392 4.94 -18.89 -9.46
C VAL A 392 5.97 -18.78 -10.59
N PRO A 393 7.08 -19.55 -10.54
CA PRO A 393 8.19 -19.39 -11.48
C PRO A 393 7.81 -19.65 -12.95
N ASP A 394 6.89 -20.57 -13.21
CA ASP A 394 6.50 -21.04 -14.54
C ASP A 394 5.55 -20.09 -15.28
N ASP A 395 4.81 -19.22 -14.57
CA ASP A 395 3.85 -18.23 -15.10
C ASP A 395 3.08 -18.74 -16.34
N PRO A 396 2.26 -19.79 -16.18
CA PRO A 396 1.62 -20.48 -17.30
C PRO A 396 0.66 -19.60 -18.09
N MET A 397 0.23 -18.48 -17.50
CA MET A 397 -0.69 -17.52 -18.10
C MET A 397 0.00 -16.23 -18.54
N HIS A 398 1.33 -16.14 -18.46
CA HIS A 398 2.11 -14.99 -18.91
C HIS A 398 1.68 -13.65 -18.27
N TYR A 399 1.29 -13.68 -17.00
CA TYR A 399 0.87 -12.49 -16.25
C TYR A 399 1.98 -11.46 -16.17
N ARG A 400 3.23 -11.89 -16.00
CA ARG A 400 4.39 -10.98 -15.97
C ARG A 400 4.52 -10.23 -17.29
N LEU A 401 4.34 -10.93 -18.41
CA LEU A 401 4.39 -10.31 -19.74
C LEU A 401 3.28 -9.27 -19.94
N ALA A 402 2.05 -9.56 -19.49
CA ALA A 402 0.94 -8.62 -19.57
C ALA A 402 1.24 -7.32 -18.81
N VAL A 403 1.76 -7.43 -17.57
CA VAL A 403 2.14 -6.27 -16.76
C VAL A 403 3.28 -5.48 -17.42
N ILE A 404 4.33 -6.17 -17.90
CA ILE A 404 5.47 -5.54 -18.58
C ILE A 404 5.02 -4.74 -19.81
N GLN A 405 4.16 -5.32 -20.65
CA GLN A 405 3.67 -4.66 -21.85
C GLN A 405 2.82 -3.43 -21.50
N ALA A 406 1.95 -3.52 -20.50
CA ALA A 406 1.11 -2.42 -20.08
C ALA A 406 1.90 -1.22 -19.53
N PHE A 407 2.95 -1.50 -18.75
CA PHE A 407 3.87 -0.47 -18.24
C PHE A 407 4.67 0.17 -19.38
N ARG A 408 5.20 -0.65 -20.29
CA ARG A 408 5.95 -0.19 -21.47
C ARG A 408 5.11 0.75 -22.35
N ARG A 409 3.84 0.41 -22.61
CA ARG A 409 2.95 1.24 -23.46
C ARG A 409 2.75 2.65 -22.91
N ARG A 410 2.93 2.84 -21.60
CA ARG A 410 2.73 4.13 -20.90
C ARG A 410 4.04 4.80 -20.49
N GLY A 411 5.17 4.33 -21.03
CA GLY A 411 6.48 4.92 -20.76
C GLY A 411 7.04 4.63 -19.37
N ILE A 412 6.49 3.66 -18.64
CA ILE A 412 7.00 3.28 -17.32
C ILE A 412 8.12 2.27 -17.52
N PHE A 413 9.35 2.73 -17.33
CA PHE A 413 10.56 1.92 -17.50
C PHE A 413 11.36 1.84 -16.20
N PRO A 414 11.98 0.67 -15.90
CA PRO A 414 12.95 0.57 -14.83
C PRO A 414 14.31 1.12 -15.25
N ASP A 415 14.94 1.84 -14.34
CA ASP A 415 16.29 2.33 -14.53
C ASP A 415 17.32 1.20 -14.51
N LYS A 416 18.38 1.34 -15.32
CA LYS A 416 19.57 0.49 -15.30
C LYS A 416 19.29 -1.00 -15.59
N CYS A 417 18.19 -1.33 -16.25
CA CYS A 417 17.91 -2.67 -16.80
C CYS A 417 18.38 -2.78 -18.27
N LEU A 418 18.94 -3.94 -18.64
CA LEU A 418 19.39 -4.21 -20.02
C LEU A 418 18.23 -4.29 -21.02
N SER A 419 17.11 -4.87 -20.59
CA SER A 419 15.92 -5.05 -21.41
C SER A 419 14.67 -5.17 -20.54
N LEU A 420 13.49 -5.22 -21.17
CA LEU A 420 12.21 -5.51 -20.53
C LEU A 420 11.85 -7.01 -20.55
N ALA A 421 12.81 -7.90 -20.85
CA ALA A 421 12.57 -9.33 -20.71
C ALA A 421 12.35 -9.68 -19.21
N PRO A 422 11.46 -10.64 -18.88
CA PRO A 422 11.13 -10.94 -17.49
C PRO A 422 12.33 -11.23 -16.58
N ASP A 423 13.36 -11.91 -17.10
CA ASP A 423 14.61 -12.22 -16.42
C ASP A 423 15.47 -10.97 -16.16
N SER A 424 15.52 -10.04 -17.12
CA SER A 424 16.24 -8.75 -16.99
C SER A 424 15.62 -7.81 -15.96
N LEU A 425 14.35 -8.02 -15.59
CA LEU A 425 13.62 -7.22 -14.63
C LEU A 425 13.72 -7.73 -13.19
N LEU A 426 14.15 -8.99 -13.00
CA LEU A 426 14.34 -9.55 -11.67
C LEU A 426 15.33 -8.70 -10.87
N TRP A 427 15.09 -8.58 -9.57
CA TRP A 427 16.13 -8.07 -8.68
C TRP A 427 17.32 -9.02 -8.71
N GLU A 428 18.52 -8.46 -8.73
CA GLU A 428 19.75 -9.25 -8.80
C GLU A 428 19.86 -10.12 -7.55
N SER A 429 20.08 -11.43 -7.76
CA SER A 429 20.35 -12.32 -6.65
C SER A 429 21.79 -12.16 -6.18
N VAL A 430 21.99 -12.17 -4.86
CA VAL A 430 23.32 -12.08 -4.26
C VAL A 430 24.23 -13.24 -4.70
N LYS A 431 23.67 -14.38 -5.13
CA LYS A 431 24.43 -15.50 -5.70
C LYS A 431 25.28 -15.11 -6.92
N GLY A 432 24.86 -14.11 -7.71
CA GLY A 432 25.64 -13.61 -8.84
C GLY A 432 26.74 -12.61 -8.46
N VAL A 433 26.62 -11.98 -7.28
CA VAL A 433 27.57 -11.01 -6.72
C VAL A 433 28.59 -11.69 -5.79
N GLN A 434 28.32 -12.93 -5.37
CA GLN A 434 29.29 -13.85 -4.79
C GLN A 434 30.34 -14.23 -5.85
N SER A 435 31.21 -13.28 -6.22
CA SER A 435 32.58 -13.65 -6.60
C SER A 435 33.20 -14.42 -5.42
N GLU A 436 34.19 -15.27 -5.67
CA GLU A 436 34.89 -16.08 -4.65
C GLU A 436 35.37 -15.25 -3.42
N ASP A 437 35.42 -13.91 -3.54
CA ASP A 437 35.78 -12.94 -2.49
C ASP A 437 34.67 -12.49 -1.50
N LEU A 438 33.38 -12.75 -1.76
CA LEU A 438 32.24 -12.29 -0.93
C LEU A 438 31.56 -13.46 -0.21
N ALA A 439 32.17 -13.94 0.88
CA ALA A 439 31.65 -15.00 1.73
C ALA A 439 30.48 -14.55 2.64
N LEU A 440 29.59 -13.70 2.14
CA LEU A 440 28.41 -13.23 2.90
C LEU A 440 27.32 -14.29 2.84
N THR A 441 26.87 -14.73 4.01
CA THR A 441 25.76 -15.67 4.16
C THR A 441 24.69 -15.04 5.05
N ALA A 442 23.42 -15.43 4.87
CA ALA A 442 22.38 -14.96 5.78
C ALA A 442 22.60 -15.51 7.21
N ASN A 443 23.42 -16.56 7.38
CA ASN A 443 23.78 -17.13 8.67
C ASN A 443 24.47 -16.10 9.59
N ASP A 444 25.21 -15.13 9.03
CA ASP A 444 25.77 -14.01 9.79
C ASP A 444 24.69 -13.31 10.63
N LEU A 445 23.46 -13.21 10.12
CA LEU A 445 22.31 -12.65 10.82
C LEU A 445 21.45 -13.73 11.51
N LEU A 446 21.19 -14.86 10.85
CA LEU A 446 20.28 -15.88 11.36
C LEU A 446 20.82 -16.57 12.62
N ASP A 447 22.14 -16.76 12.71
CA ASP A 447 22.82 -17.38 13.86
C ASP A 447 23.25 -16.35 14.91
N PHE A 448 22.94 -15.06 14.71
CA PHE A 448 23.35 -14.00 15.62
C PHE A 448 22.58 -14.03 16.94
N HIS A 449 23.33 -13.98 18.05
CA HIS A 449 22.79 -13.86 19.40
C HIS A 449 23.16 -12.52 20.03
N ALA A 450 22.17 -11.65 20.23
CA ALA A 450 22.36 -10.37 20.89
C ALA A 450 22.63 -10.54 22.39
N ALA A 451 23.67 -9.89 22.91
CA ALA A 451 23.92 -9.83 24.35
C ALA A 451 22.85 -9.00 25.08
N ALA A 452 22.46 -9.44 26.29
CA ALA A 452 21.53 -8.69 27.14
C ALA A 452 22.16 -7.39 27.64
N LYS A 453 21.39 -6.29 27.64
CA LYS A 453 21.80 -4.98 28.19
C LYS A 453 20.74 -4.47 29.19
N PRO A 454 20.76 -4.94 30.45
CA PRO A 454 19.72 -4.67 31.45
C PRO A 454 19.53 -3.17 31.73
N LYS A 455 20.61 -2.38 31.70
CA LYS A 455 20.57 -0.92 31.93
C LYS A 455 19.73 -0.14 30.92
N HIS A 456 19.47 -0.72 29.74
CA HIS A 456 18.66 -0.09 28.70
C HIS A 456 17.27 -0.75 28.59
N GLY A 457 16.99 -1.78 29.40
CA GLY A 457 15.76 -2.60 29.33
C GLY A 457 15.78 -3.70 28.27
N TRP A 458 16.95 -4.17 27.84
CA TRP A 458 17.10 -5.04 26.66
C TRP A 458 17.36 -6.49 27.06
N ALA A 459 16.49 -7.39 26.61
CA ALA A 459 16.52 -8.80 26.99
C ALA A 459 17.65 -9.61 26.34
N GLY A 460 18.25 -9.14 25.22
CA GLY A 460 19.16 -9.95 24.40
C GLY A 460 18.42 -11.10 23.67
N GLY A 461 19.16 -11.99 23.02
CA GLY A 461 18.62 -13.20 22.36
C GLY A 461 18.81 -13.24 20.85
N ALA A 462 18.26 -14.29 20.23
CA ALA A 462 18.26 -14.51 18.78
C ALA A 462 16.95 -14.03 18.14
N LEU A 463 16.89 -14.10 16.81
CA LEU A 463 15.66 -13.88 16.05
C LEU A 463 14.58 -14.89 16.48
N ASP A 464 13.41 -14.38 16.83
CA ASP A 464 12.23 -15.19 17.07
C ASP A 464 11.41 -15.28 15.77
N LEU A 465 11.52 -16.43 15.11
CA LEU A 465 10.84 -16.75 13.85
C LEU A 465 9.58 -17.60 14.06
N THR A 466 9.12 -17.76 15.32
CA THR A 466 7.94 -18.57 15.61
C THR A 466 6.68 -17.92 15.03
N PRO A 467 5.80 -18.67 14.33
CA PRO A 467 4.56 -18.11 13.81
C PRO A 467 3.66 -17.56 14.93
N GLN A 468 3.23 -16.30 14.80
CA GLN A 468 2.33 -15.65 15.75
C GLN A 468 0.94 -15.46 15.13
N TYR A 469 -0.09 -15.93 15.83
CA TYR A 469 -1.49 -15.82 15.38
C TYR A 469 -2.23 -14.62 16.00
N VAL A 470 -1.75 -14.14 17.15
CA VAL A 470 -2.26 -12.93 17.83
C VAL A 470 -1.43 -11.73 17.37
N ARG A 471 -2.10 -10.68 16.88
CA ARG A 471 -1.43 -9.54 16.24
C ARG A 471 -0.50 -8.78 17.17
N GLU A 472 -0.89 -8.60 18.43
CA GLU A 472 -0.05 -7.93 19.44
C GLU A 472 1.25 -8.71 19.71
N LYS A 473 1.17 -10.05 19.81
CA LYS A 473 2.36 -10.90 19.95
C LYS A 473 3.25 -10.82 18.72
N ALA A 474 2.67 -10.84 17.53
CA ALA A 474 3.40 -10.66 16.28
C ALA A 474 4.10 -9.29 16.21
N PHE A 475 3.47 -8.23 16.72
CA PHE A 475 4.08 -6.89 16.79
C PHE A 475 5.26 -6.87 17.76
N LEU A 476 5.10 -7.41 18.97
CA LEU A 476 6.18 -7.49 19.97
C LEU A 476 7.36 -8.33 19.46
N GLN A 477 7.08 -9.43 18.77
CA GLN A 477 8.09 -10.25 18.11
C GLN A 477 8.83 -9.47 17.01
N ALA A 478 8.12 -8.71 16.19
CA ALA A 478 8.73 -7.87 15.16
C ALA A 478 9.64 -6.78 15.77
N GLU A 479 9.22 -6.14 16.87
CA GLU A 479 10.07 -5.17 17.59
C GLU A 479 11.31 -5.82 18.23
N HIS A 480 11.16 -7.02 18.80
CA HIS A 480 12.29 -7.81 19.29
C HIS A 480 13.28 -8.13 18.18
N ASN A 481 12.79 -8.63 17.04
CA ASN A 481 13.62 -8.98 15.89
C ASN A 481 14.30 -7.74 15.27
N ARG A 482 13.58 -6.62 15.17
CA ARG A 482 14.15 -5.30 14.79
C ARG A 482 15.33 -4.96 15.67
N GLN A 483 15.23 -5.28 16.96
CA GLN A 483 16.28 -5.00 17.91
C GLN A 483 17.50 -5.92 17.77
N VAL A 484 17.27 -7.21 17.51
CA VAL A 484 18.32 -8.19 17.24
C VAL A 484 19.09 -7.83 15.97
N VAL A 485 18.41 -7.50 14.87
CA VAL A 485 19.06 -7.06 13.61
C VAL A 485 19.87 -5.79 13.83
N TRP A 486 19.35 -4.82 14.61
CA TRP A 486 20.11 -3.61 14.90
C TRP A 486 21.38 -3.92 15.71
N ASN A 487 21.31 -4.83 16.68
CA ASN A 487 22.49 -5.27 17.42
C ASN A 487 23.50 -5.99 16.53
N TRP A 488 23.02 -6.78 15.57
CA TRP A 488 23.88 -7.44 14.59
C TRP A 488 24.65 -6.42 13.76
N LEU A 489 24.00 -5.38 13.24
CA LEU A 489 24.67 -4.30 12.51
C LEU A 489 25.69 -3.52 13.36
N MET A 490 25.44 -3.41 14.67
CA MET A 490 26.30 -2.64 15.58
C MET A 490 27.37 -3.48 16.25
N ALA A 491 27.37 -4.80 16.05
CA ALA A 491 28.41 -5.69 16.54
C ALA A 491 29.56 -5.71 15.55
N GLU A 492 30.76 -5.38 16.01
CA GLU A 492 31.96 -5.38 15.17
C GLU A 492 32.20 -6.79 14.61
N SER A 493 32.34 -6.87 13.28
CA SER A 493 32.55 -8.12 12.55
C SER A 493 33.59 -7.95 11.45
N ALA A 494 34.30 -9.02 11.13
CA ALA A 494 35.23 -9.06 10.00
C ALA A 494 34.53 -8.79 8.64
N HIS A 495 33.20 -8.96 8.58
CA HIS A 495 32.41 -8.78 7.36
C HIS A 495 31.78 -7.38 7.21
N ASP A 496 32.01 -6.45 8.15
CA ASP A 496 31.33 -5.14 8.17
C ASP A 496 31.50 -4.35 6.87
N ALA A 497 32.73 -4.25 6.36
CA ALA A 497 33.01 -3.53 5.11
C ALA A 497 32.29 -4.14 3.90
N GLN A 498 32.09 -5.46 3.89
CA GLN A 498 31.37 -6.16 2.83
C GLN A 498 29.86 -5.91 2.95
N TRP A 499 29.30 -5.99 4.15
CA TRP A 499 27.89 -5.68 4.42
C TRP A 499 27.55 -4.22 4.12
N GLU A 500 28.39 -3.25 4.48
CA GLU A 500 28.21 -1.84 4.10
C GLU A 500 28.17 -1.66 2.59
N LYS A 501 29.07 -2.35 1.86
CA LYS A 501 29.11 -2.33 0.39
C LYS A 501 27.85 -2.94 -0.22
N VAL A 502 27.34 -4.03 0.33
CA VAL A 502 26.14 -4.72 -0.17
C VAL A 502 24.87 -3.94 0.15
N LEU A 503 24.69 -3.51 1.40
CA LEU A 503 23.52 -2.73 1.83
C LEU A 503 23.52 -1.32 1.24
N GLY A 504 24.68 -0.76 0.89
CA GLY A 504 24.78 0.61 0.39
C GLY A 504 24.55 1.67 1.48
N ILE A 505 24.84 1.32 2.73
CA ILE A 505 24.79 2.19 3.92
C ILE A 505 26.09 2.02 4.70
N TYR A 506 26.37 2.96 5.60
CA TYR A 506 27.52 2.88 6.49
C TYR A 506 27.07 2.77 7.94
N PHE A 507 27.59 1.80 8.67
CA PHE A 507 27.27 1.60 10.08
C PHE A 507 28.52 1.52 10.96
N MET A 508 29.70 1.51 10.34
CA MET A 508 30.98 1.66 10.99
C MET A 508 31.64 2.99 10.61
N ALA A 509 32.20 3.69 11.60
CA ALA A 509 32.97 4.90 11.43
C ALA A 509 34.37 4.50 10.93
N HIS A 510 34.69 4.89 9.71
CA HIS A 510 36.00 4.62 9.12
C HIS A 510 36.88 5.86 9.29
N PRO A 511 38.10 5.75 9.84
CA PRO A 511 38.95 6.91 10.15
C PRO A 511 39.60 7.59 8.91
N GLY A 512 39.06 7.41 7.71
CA GLY A 512 39.61 7.96 6.46
C GLY A 512 38.63 8.88 5.71
N GLU A 513 39.18 9.91 5.04
CA GLU A 513 38.44 10.91 4.23
C GLU A 513 37.73 10.33 2.99
N SER A 514 37.93 9.04 2.68
CA SER A 514 37.42 8.41 1.46
C SER A 514 35.92 8.06 1.49
N ARG A 515 35.28 8.07 2.66
CA ARG A 515 33.87 7.72 2.80
C ARG A 515 33.09 8.95 3.26
N LYS A 516 32.03 9.32 2.53
CA LYS A 516 31.17 10.50 2.74
C LYS A 516 30.34 10.39 4.03
N GLN A 517 31.01 10.24 5.17
CA GLN A 517 30.40 9.94 6.46
C GLN A 517 30.17 11.19 7.30
N GLY A 518 30.80 12.32 6.99
CA GLY A 518 30.65 13.58 7.75
C GLY A 518 29.21 14.10 7.76
N ALA A 519 28.49 13.99 6.65
CA ALA A 519 27.10 14.42 6.56
C ALA A 519 26.10 13.40 7.15
N LEU A 520 26.55 12.21 7.56
CA LEU A 520 25.66 11.21 8.17
C LEU A 520 25.26 11.63 9.58
N PHE A 521 24.05 11.22 9.98
CA PHE A 521 23.64 11.36 11.37
C PHE A 521 24.45 10.40 12.24
N ILE A 522 24.75 10.79 13.47
CA ILE A 522 25.52 9.97 14.42
C ILE A 522 24.53 9.22 15.32
N GLY A 523 24.87 7.96 15.65
CA GLY A 523 24.13 7.12 16.59
C GLY A 523 24.17 7.66 18.02
N ALA A 524 23.39 7.00 18.90
CA ALA A 524 23.29 7.38 20.31
C ALA A 524 24.61 7.18 21.09
N ASP A 525 25.50 6.33 20.58
CA ASP A 525 26.84 6.11 21.10
C ASP A 525 27.80 7.30 20.84
N GLY A 526 27.42 8.22 19.95
CA GLY A 526 28.24 9.37 19.56
C GLY A 526 29.46 8.99 18.70
N VAL A 527 29.53 7.75 18.21
CA VAL A 527 30.68 7.23 17.47
C VAL A 527 30.29 6.72 16.10
N GLN A 528 29.35 5.78 16.04
CA GLN A 528 28.97 5.13 14.80
C GLN A 528 27.94 5.95 14.02
N PRO A 529 27.89 5.86 12.67
CA PRO A 529 26.80 6.41 11.89
C PRO A 529 25.45 5.81 12.32
N ALA A 530 24.42 6.64 12.38
CA ALA A 530 23.07 6.22 12.73
C ALA A 530 22.46 5.38 11.61
N VAL A 531 21.97 4.20 11.99
CA VAL A 531 21.14 3.33 11.16
C VAL A 531 19.83 3.02 11.86
N GLU A 532 18.76 2.94 11.07
CA GLU A 532 17.42 2.57 11.50
C GLU A 532 17.08 1.22 10.88
N VAL A 533 16.91 0.17 11.69
CA VAL A 533 16.19 -1.02 11.24
C VAL A 533 14.71 -0.67 11.36
N HIS A 534 14.04 -0.50 10.22
CA HIS A 534 12.65 -0.04 10.16
C HIS A 534 11.69 -1.18 10.48
N SER A 535 11.92 -2.35 9.88
CA SER A 535 10.99 -3.47 9.90
C SER A 535 11.74 -4.79 9.79
N VAL A 536 11.32 -5.79 10.56
CA VAL A 536 11.80 -7.18 10.47
C VAL A 536 10.60 -8.10 10.57
N ARG A 537 10.22 -8.71 9.44
CA ARG A 537 8.93 -9.40 9.32
C ARG A 537 9.10 -10.75 8.66
N THR A 538 8.55 -11.77 9.30
CA THR A 538 8.36 -13.08 8.66
C THR A 538 7.08 -13.04 7.81
N CYS A 539 7.13 -13.66 6.65
CA CYS A 539 5.95 -13.88 5.81
C CYS A 539 5.90 -15.32 5.30
N ARG A 540 4.68 -15.82 5.17
CA ARG A 540 4.36 -17.14 4.64
C ARG A 540 3.30 -17.02 3.55
N ARG A 541 3.70 -17.19 2.30
CA ARG A 541 2.82 -17.06 1.12
C ARG A 541 2.57 -18.43 0.50
N ALA A 542 1.33 -18.68 0.14
CA ALA A 542 0.90 -19.89 -0.55
C ALA A 542 0.66 -19.60 -2.04
N GLY A 543 1.31 -20.38 -2.91
CA GLY A 543 1.08 -20.37 -4.35
C GLY A 543 -0.15 -21.19 -4.76
N PRO A 544 -0.59 -21.06 -6.03
CA PRO A 544 -1.79 -21.73 -6.53
C PRO A 544 -1.69 -23.26 -6.54
N ASP A 545 -0.48 -23.84 -6.64
CA ASP A 545 -0.26 -25.30 -6.67
C ASP A 545 0.29 -25.83 -5.33
N GLY A 546 0.09 -25.08 -4.25
CA GLY A 546 0.53 -25.46 -2.91
C GLY A 546 1.99 -25.10 -2.59
N GLN A 547 2.65 -24.27 -3.42
CA GLN A 547 3.97 -23.74 -3.10
C GLN A 547 3.93 -22.99 -1.75
N ASP A 548 4.84 -23.30 -0.82
CA ASP A 548 4.99 -22.58 0.47
C ASP A 548 6.28 -21.74 0.42
N LEU A 549 6.12 -20.42 0.33
CA LEU A 549 7.22 -19.46 0.34
C LEU A 549 7.32 -18.82 1.72
N ARG A 550 8.42 -19.11 2.44
CA ARG A 550 8.71 -18.56 3.77
C ARG A 550 9.90 -17.62 3.68
N GLN A 551 9.69 -16.37 4.01
CA GLN A 551 10.72 -15.34 3.88
C GLN A 551 10.81 -14.48 5.14
N LEU A 552 12.01 -13.95 5.39
CA LEU A 552 12.26 -12.86 6.31
C LEU A 552 12.56 -11.62 5.49
N VAL A 553 11.75 -10.58 5.67
CA VAL A 553 11.90 -9.27 5.04
C VAL A 553 12.47 -8.32 6.09
N VAL A 554 13.62 -7.73 5.81
CA VAL A 554 14.31 -6.78 6.70
C VAL A 554 14.50 -5.47 5.95
N GLU A 555 14.02 -4.38 6.52
CA GLU A 555 14.16 -3.04 5.95
C GLU A 555 15.08 -2.20 6.83
N ILE A 556 16.14 -1.67 6.22
CA ILE A 556 17.14 -0.85 6.89
C ILE A 556 17.22 0.48 6.16
N ALA A 557 17.25 1.58 6.91
CA ALA A 557 17.34 2.93 6.38
C ALA A 557 18.45 3.73 7.08
N GLN A 558 19.01 4.68 6.35
CA GLN A 558 20.00 5.63 6.82
C GLN A 558 19.67 7.04 6.33
N ARG A 559 20.10 8.03 7.10
CA ARG A 559 19.94 9.45 6.79
C ARG A 559 21.28 10.13 6.55
N ARG A 560 21.32 11.01 5.56
CA ARG A 560 22.40 11.93 5.24
C ARG A 560 21.84 13.34 5.16
N ARG A 561 22.59 14.31 5.66
CA ARG A 561 22.23 15.74 5.56
C ARG A 561 22.42 16.20 4.12
N GLY A 562 21.36 16.73 3.53
CA GLY A 562 21.34 17.29 2.18
C GLY A 562 21.41 18.82 2.22
N TYR A 563 22.22 19.40 1.35
CA TYR A 563 22.37 20.83 1.17
C TYR A 563 22.04 21.24 -0.27
N PHE A 564 21.43 22.41 -0.44
CA PHE A 564 21.12 22.98 -1.77
C PHE A 564 22.37 23.47 -2.50
N ASP A 565 23.42 23.88 -1.77
CA ASP A 565 24.70 24.20 -2.36
C ASP A 565 25.60 22.95 -2.46
N VAL A 566 26.09 22.67 -3.67
CA VAL A 566 26.93 21.49 -3.95
C VAL A 566 28.30 21.59 -3.28
N GLY A 567 28.87 22.80 -3.22
CA GLY A 567 30.17 23.02 -2.58
C GLY A 567 30.10 22.82 -1.07
N GLU A 568 29.00 23.23 -0.45
CA GLU A 568 28.72 22.97 0.97
C GLU A 568 28.50 21.49 1.24
N GLN A 569 27.75 20.80 0.38
CA GLN A 569 27.58 19.34 0.49
C GLN A 569 28.93 18.62 0.52
N LEU A 570 29.83 18.91 -0.42
CA LEU A 570 31.16 18.31 -0.49
C LEU A 570 31.99 18.60 0.77
N LYS A 571 31.95 19.85 1.27
CA LYS A 571 32.67 20.23 2.50
C LYS A 571 32.17 19.44 3.70
N GLU A 572 30.86 19.32 3.86
CA GLU A 572 30.23 18.61 4.98
C GLU A 572 30.42 17.10 4.90
N ASP A 573 30.45 16.51 3.70
CA ASP A 573 30.71 15.08 3.51
C ASP A 573 32.14 14.67 3.88
N LEU A 574 33.11 15.56 3.64
CA LEU A 574 34.53 15.36 3.95
C LEU A 574 34.88 15.60 5.42
N LYS A 575 33.96 16.15 6.22
CA LYS A 575 34.18 16.32 7.66
C LYS A 575 34.32 14.96 8.35
N PRO A 576 35.11 14.87 9.43
CA PRO A 576 35.08 13.71 10.30
C PRO A 576 33.66 13.51 10.86
N VAL A 577 33.23 12.25 11.00
CA VAL A 577 31.93 11.87 11.60
C VAL A 577 31.67 12.56 12.94
N ARG A 578 32.73 12.94 13.67
CA ARG A 578 32.68 13.48 15.03
C ARG A 578 32.69 15.02 15.14
N GLU A 579 32.73 15.77 14.04
CA GLU A 579 32.86 17.23 14.12
C GLU A 579 31.55 17.90 14.58
N ARG A 580 31.59 18.60 15.73
CA ARG A 580 30.45 19.40 16.21
C ARG A 580 30.39 20.71 15.42
N GLY A 581 29.17 21.20 15.17
CA GLY A 581 28.97 22.49 14.48
C GLY A 581 28.63 22.38 13.00
N HIS A 582 28.05 21.25 12.55
CA HIS A 582 27.38 21.19 11.25
C HIS A 582 26.41 22.36 11.08
N ARG A 583 26.42 22.95 9.89
CA ARG A 583 25.42 23.95 9.53
C ARG A 583 24.02 23.32 9.58
N HIS A 584 23.01 24.16 9.76
CA HIS A 584 21.63 23.74 9.50
C HIS A 584 21.52 23.18 8.08
N TYR A 585 21.10 21.93 7.93
CA TYR A 585 20.92 21.28 6.64
C TYR A 585 19.59 21.67 6.00
N ASP A 586 19.49 21.59 4.68
CA ASP A 586 18.32 22.05 3.95
C ASP A 586 17.25 20.96 3.83
N PHE A 587 17.66 19.71 3.63
CA PHE A 587 16.76 18.56 3.52
C PHE A 587 17.41 17.26 4.01
N THR A 588 16.59 16.22 4.24
CA THR A 588 17.08 14.89 4.61
C THR A 588 17.16 14.00 3.37
N PHE A 589 18.36 13.54 3.02
CA PHE A 589 18.57 12.51 2.02
C PHE A 589 18.54 11.13 2.67
N ARG A 590 17.92 10.16 2.00
CA ARG A 590 17.78 8.79 2.52
C ARG A 590 18.33 7.74 1.57
N GLY A 591 18.93 6.75 2.20
CA GLY A 591 19.33 5.49 1.60
C GLY A 591 18.91 4.34 2.49
N GLY A 592 19.11 3.11 2.01
CA GLY A 592 18.71 1.92 2.72
C GLY A 592 18.69 0.69 1.84
N ALA A 593 18.34 -0.45 2.44
CA ALA A 593 18.15 -1.70 1.74
C ALA A 593 17.01 -2.52 2.34
N THR A 594 16.29 -3.21 1.45
CA THR A 594 15.38 -4.29 1.80
C THR A 594 16.08 -5.62 1.53
N LEU A 595 16.27 -6.43 2.56
CA LEU A 595 16.80 -7.78 2.48
C LEU A 595 15.63 -8.77 2.44
N ILE A 596 15.71 -9.73 1.52
CA ILE A 596 14.76 -10.84 1.45
C ILE A 596 15.55 -12.13 1.62
N ILE A 597 15.33 -12.82 2.73
CA ILE A 597 15.99 -14.08 3.07
C ILE A 597 14.96 -15.20 2.96
N ASP A 598 15.29 -16.27 2.23
CA ASP A 598 14.48 -17.49 2.20
C ASP A 598 14.73 -18.30 3.47
N LEU A 599 13.70 -18.49 4.28
CA LEU A 599 13.81 -19.18 5.56
C LEU A 599 13.81 -20.70 5.43
N ARG A 600 13.62 -21.25 4.22
CA ARG A 600 13.64 -22.70 3.98
C ARG A 600 15.07 -23.23 3.88
N ASP A 601 15.97 -22.44 3.30
CA ASP A 601 17.37 -22.81 3.07
C ASP A 601 18.38 -21.79 3.61
N GLY A 602 17.93 -20.69 4.22
CA GLY A 602 18.80 -19.64 4.76
C GLY A 602 19.48 -18.78 3.69
N THR A 603 19.02 -18.80 2.45
CA THR A 603 19.63 -18.03 1.37
C THR A 603 19.21 -16.57 1.42
N LEU A 604 20.17 -15.64 1.40
CA LEU A 604 19.89 -14.24 1.08
C LEU A 604 19.56 -14.12 -0.41
N ARG A 605 18.27 -13.94 -0.74
CA ARG A 605 17.78 -13.94 -2.13
C ARG A 605 18.08 -12.61 -2.80
N TYR A 606 17.70 -11.51 -2.15
CA TYR A 606 17.78 -10.15 -2.72
C TYR A 606 18.27 -9.12 -1.70
N VAL A 607 19.03 -8.14 -2.18
CA VAL A 607 19.33 -6.88 -1.48
C VAL A 607 18.88 -5.72 -2.37
N ILE A 608 17.69 -5.19 -2.11
CA ILE A 608 17.07 -4.14 -2.91
C ILE A 608 17.41 -2.80 -2.27
N ARG A 609 18.35 -2.07 -2.88
CA ARG A 609 19.04 -0.96 -2.20
C ARG A 609 18.92 0.38 -2.91
N LYS A 610 18.96 1.42 -2.09
CA LYS A 610 19.11 2.83 -2.44
C LYS A 610 20.33 3.35 -1.70
N ARG A 611 21.46 3.46 -2.39
CA ARG A 611 22.75 3.82 -1.78
C ARG A 611 22.70 5.21 -1.13
N ILE A 612 23.27 5.34 0.07
CA ILE A 612 23.35 6.62 0.79
C ILE A 612 24.41 7.57 0.21
N ASP A 613 25.37 7.03 -0.53
CA ASP A 613 26.50 7.73 -1.15
C ASP A 613 26.31 8.02 -2.65
N ASP A 614 25.09 7.80 -3.15
CA ASP A 614 24.69 8.07 -4.54
C ASP A 614 24.40 9.57 -4.74
N ASP A 615 25.37 10.28 -5.32
CA ASP A 615 25.24 11.73 -5.56
C ASP A 615 24.30 12.05 -6.72
N GLU A 616 24.10 11.14 -7.69
CA GLU A 616 23.13 11.37 -8.78
C GLU A 616 21.72 11.48 -8.22
N ARG A 617 21.38 10.58 -7.28
CA ARG A 617 20.10 10.61 -6.56
C ARG A 617 19.98 11.82 -5.64
N LEU A 618 21.05 12.15 -4.91
CA LEU A 618 21.07 13.35 -4.06
C LEU A 618 20.81 14.61 -4.88
N ASP A 619 21.46 14.74 -6.04
CA ASP A 619 21.29 15.88 -6.94
C ASP A 619 19.90 15.91 -7.59
N ALA A 620 19.33 14.75 -7.92
CA ALA A 620 17.97 14.65 -8.43
C ALA A 620 16.94 15.11 -7.38
N GLN A 621 17.05 14.64 -6.13
CA GLN A 621 16.19 15.10 -5.05
C GLN A 621 16.39 16.60 -4.78
N ARG A 622 17.64 17.10 -4.83
CA ARG A 622 17.94 18.53 -4.69
C ARG A 622 17.21 19.36 -5.75
N ARG A 623 17.31 18.98 -7.02
CA ARG A 623 16.62 19.65 -8.14
C ARG A 623 15.11 19.60 -7.98
N PHE A 624 14.56 18.46 -7.60
CA PHE A 624 13.13 18.29 -7.35
C PHE A 624 12.62 19.25 -6.27
N LEU A 625 13.33 19.34 -5.13
CA LEU A 625 12.96 20.23 -4.04
C LEU A 625 13.12 21.72 -4.39
N GLN A 626 14.14 22.06 -5.19
CA GLN A 626 14.36 23.44 -5.66
C GLN A 626 13.39 23.89 -6.75
N ALA A 627 12.90 22.97 -7.58
CA ALA A 627 11.98 23.27 -8.67
C ALA A 627 10.58 23.68 -8.19
N GLY A 628 10.24 23.43 -6.91
CA GLY A 628 9.02 23.91 -6.30
C GLY A 628 7.75 23.51 -7.07
N SER A 629 7.42 22.21 -7.16
CA SER A 629 6.09 21.81 -7.62
C SER A 629 5.02 22.29 -6.63
N ASP A 630 3.84 22.69 -7.10
CA ASP A 630 2.74 23.24 -6.29
C ASP A 630 2.24 22.30 -5.16
N GLY A 631 2.67 21.04 -5.14
CA GLY A 631 2.52 20.12 -4.01
C GLY A 631 3.42 20.41 -2.79
N LEU A 632 4.38 21.36 -2.90
CA LEU A 632 5.37 21.70 -1.87
C LEU A 632 4.88 22.63 -0.75
N ALA A 633 3.57 22.88 -0.60
CA ALA A 633 3.05 23.58 0.57
C ALA A 633 3.50 22.92 1.90
N MET A 634 3.78 21.61 1.88
CA MET A 634 4.29 20.84 3.02
C MET A 634 5.79 20.99 3.28
N THR A 635 6.63 21.18 2.25
CA THR A 635 8.09 21.13 2.42
C THR A 635 8.68 22.49 2.80
N TYR A 636 8.12 23.60 2.31
CA TYR A 636 8.61 24.95 2.61
C TYR A 636 8.10 25.53 3.93
N ARG A 637 6.94 25.09 4.45
CA ARG A 637 6.36 25.68 5.66
C ARG A 637 6.69 24.95 6.96
N GLY A 638 7.21 23.72 6.88
CA GLY A 638 7.22 22.81 8.02
C GLY A 638 5.77 22.47 8.43
N PRO A 639 5.47 21.22 8.83
CA PRO A 639 4.13 20.88 9.29
C PRO A 639 3.80 21.73 10.53
N ARG A 640 2.76 22.57 10.46
CA ARG A 640 2.17 23.12 11.68
C ARG A 640 1.55 21.94 12.46
N PRO A 641 1.45 21.99 13.81
CA PRO A 641 0.86 20.92 14.62
C PRO A 641 -0.63 20.56 14.34
N GLY A 642 -1.21 21.03 13.23
CA GLY A 642 -2.57 20.71 12.77
C GLY A 642 -2.72 20.45 11.26
N ASP A 643 -1.66 20.54 10.46
CA ASP A 643 -1.75 20.30 9.00
C ASP A 643 -1.66 18.78 8.73
N ASN A 644 -2.68 18.21 8.09
CA ASN A 644 -2.65 16.82 7.64
C ASN A 644 -2.38 16.78 6.13
N ALA A 645 -1.23 16.22 5.74
CA ALA A 645 -0.82 16.09 4.35
C ALA A 645 -1.91 15.47 3.47
N PHE A 646 -2.54 14.38 3.92
CA PHE A 646 -3.64 13.73 3.19
C PHE A 646 -4.85 14.65 3.01
N ALA A 647 -5.24 15.37 4.07
CA ALA A 647 -6.35 16.32 3.98
C ALA A 647 -6.05 17.45 2.99
N MET A 648 -4.79 17.86 2.85
CA MET A 648 -4.36 18.90 1.91
C MET A 648 -4.21 18.39 0.47
N THR A 649 -3.63 17.20 0.28
CA THR A 649 -3.54 16.53 -1.03
C THR A 649 -4.94 16.38 -1.63
N HIS A 650 -5.91 15.92 -0.85
CA HIS A 650 -7.29 15.78 -1.31
C HIS A 650 -8.08 17.11 -1.41
N ARG A 651 -7.53 18.21 -0.89
CA ARG A 651 -8.10 19.57 -1.08
C ARG A 651 -7.59 20.26 -2.35
N GLY A 652 -6.53 19.74 -2.98
CA GLY A 652 -5.95 20.25 -4.22
C GLY A 652 -6.72 19.82 -5.47
N VAL A 653 -8.03 20.09 -5.50
CA VAL A 653 -8.90 19.97 -6.68
C VAL A 653 -9.44 21.36 -7.02
#